data_AF-A0AB39NZG8-F1
#
_entry.id   AF-A0AB39NZG8-F1
#
_cell.length_a   1.000
_cell.length_b   1.000
_cell.length_c   1.000
_cell.angle_alpha   90.00
_cell.angle_beta   90.00
_cell.angle_gamma   90.00
#
_symmetry.space_group_name_H-M   'P 1'
#
loop_
_entity.id
_entity.type
_entity.pdbx_description
1 polymer ?
#
loop_
_entity_poly.entity_id
_entity_poly.type
_entity_poly.pdbx_seq_one_letter_code
_entity_poly.pdbx_strand_id
1 'polypeptide(L)'
;MTATRNPGSALYAPESAPLADAAAPYDLPPPAVHGCWYPSADPSGRHVAFICDRAGVPQLWTGPVDGAEVRRLDADPHPVTEVSWSPDGRWIAYTTAPGGGELTRVLCVRPDGSGRHLLAGGESGTSARLGCWQHDGSAIAVTVTESAPPGQPDRYHAETPGPPGTEHAPQWAGRDGRAVLLDPAGGRLGPADGGVRSGSGREPAERALSAYLVDPESSAAPVLLFSERGAANQRVCDLSRDGRLALVYRGPRGRREALVVRTEDSAVTCAFPVADGDPWVGGFSPSAGTLWLRSDAGREYAALLAAHLGPRGDLHSTRVVAEREDCGLELLALGHDARSAVLAWNRHGVSDLELLALDSAPPHGTAAAPPPSAGDARRVELPHEVVTRIAPTADPDAPVVALSGSRRHPGVWWLPHGVPLRTPWSSRDEDAFPPGPTPVRPTPVRPVARDGLRLGGWYYRAPGRSPGEPAPCVLHLHGGPEEQERPVLEPLYLELLGRGLDVFAPDVRGSSGHGRSFTDADLGAGRFSAIDDVADCAAHVVVQGLADPRRMAVMGRSYGGYLTMASLVWHPGLFRTGVAVCGMSDLTTFFAGTEPWIAQSAAHKYGHPEHDRDLLRALSPMSRVDALRAPVLAVHGEHDTNVPPGESEQFVRAARERGLEAQLLLLRDEGHDFRRADNRRLFRRTAGDWLERHLAD
;
A
#
# COMPACT_ATOMS: atom_id res chain seq x y z
N MET A 1 13.84 7.74 30.91
CA MET A 1 14.47 6.57 31.57
C MET A 1 15.55 6.06 30.64
N THR A 2 16.79 6.03 31.11
CA THR A 2 17.98 5.58 30.38
C THR A 2 17.89 4.09 30.08
N ALA A 3 17.78 3.73 28.79
CA ALA A 3 17.85 2.33 28.36
C ALA A 3 19.30 1.85 28.46
N THR A 4 19.61 1.07 29.49
CA THR A 4 20.85 0.31 29.60
C THR A 4 20.90 -0.75 28.49
N ARG A 5 21.94 -0.70 27.65
CA ARG A 5 22.31 -1.76 26.70
C ARG A 5 22.32 -3.10 27.44
N ASN A 6 21.47 -4.03 27.00
CA ASN A 6 21.50 -5.42 27.45
C ASN A 6 22.55 -6.16 26.60
N PRO A 7 23.69 -6.62 27.14
CA PRO A 7 24.72 -7.31 26.39
C PRO A 7 24.33 -8.80 26.31
N GLY A 8 23.56 -9.20 25.30
CA GLY A 8 23.12 -10.61 25.23
C GLY A 8 22.39 -11.08 23.96
N SER A 9 22.00 -10.21 23.03
CA SER A 9 21.58 -10.63 21.69
C SER A 9 22.47 -9.94 20.67
N ALA A 10 23.28 -10.70 19.93
CA ALA A 10 23.94 -10.15 18.75
C ALA A 10 22.85 -9.65 17.81
N LEU A 11 22.86 -8.35 17.48
CA LEU A 11 21.96 -7.80 16.48
C LEU A 11 22.26 -8.51 15.15
N TYR A 12 21.23 -9.00 14.47
CA TYR A 12 21.39 -9.69 13.19
C TYR A 12 21.74 -8.66 12.12
N ALA A 13 22.96 -8.73 11.58
CA ALA A 13 23.39 -7.91 10.45
C ALA A 13 23.03 -8.64 9.14
N PRO A 14 22.53 -7.93 8.11
CA PRO A 14 22.20 -8.56 6.84
C PRO A 14 23.45 -9.12 6.15
N GLU A 15 23.32 -10.30 5.55
CA GLU A 15 24.36 -10.87 4.70
C GLU A 15 24.05 -10.60 3.22
N SER A 16 25.01 -9.99 2.52
CA SER A 16 24.92 -9.81 1.07
C SER A 16 25.34 -11.09 0.34
N ALA A 17 24.65 -11.42 -0.74
CA ALA A 17 24.94 -12.61 -1.54
C ALA A 17 24.89 -12.29 -3.04
N PRO A 18 25.90 -12.72 -3.83
CA PRO A 18 25.83 -12.59 -5.29
C PRO A 18 24.74 -13.49 -5.85
N LEU A 19 24.05 -12.99 -6.86
CA LEU A 19 23.07 -13.73 -7.65
C LEU A 19 23.58 -13.83 -9.08
N ALA A 20 23.04 -14.78 -9.84
CA ALA A 20 23.31 -14.84 -11.28
C ALA A 20 22.92 -13.49 -11.92
N ASP A 21 23.70 -13.03 -12.89
CA ASP A 21 23.35 -11.86 -13.70
C ASP A 21 21.96 -12.04 -14.32
N ALA A 22 21.32 -10.91 -14.65
CA ALA A 22 20.03 -10.92 -15.30
C ALA A 22 20.15 -11.45 -16.75
N ALA A 23 20.17 -12.77 -16.90
CA ALA A 23 20.21 -13.42 -18.20
C ALA A 23 18.81 -13.41 -18.83
N ALA A 24 18.48 -12.35 -19.58
CA ALA A 24 17.85 -12.41 -20.90
C ALA A 24 17.37 -11.01 -21.35
N PRO A 25 17.75 -10.53 -22.55
CA PRO A 25 16.88 -9.59 -23.26
C PRO A 25 15.55 -10.31 -23.50
N TYR A 26 14.46 -9.74 -22.98
CA TYR A 26 13.13 -10.23 -23.30
C TYR A 26 12.65 -9.51 -24.57
N ASP A 27 13.00 -10.08 -25.73
CA ASP A 27 12.57 -9.64 -27.06
C ASP A 27 11.21 -10.25 -27.46
N LEU A 28 10.21 -10.22 -26.57
CA LEU A 28 8.83 -10.37 -27.04
C LEU A 28 8.25 -8.98 -27.28
N PRO A 29 7.49 -8.78 -28.38
CA PRO A 29 6.71 -7.57 -28.54
C PRO A 29 5.84 -7.43 -27.28
N PRO A 30 5.81 -6.24 -26.65
CA PRO A 30 5.01 -6.06 -25.44
C PRO A 30 3.56 -6.45 -25.73
N PRO A 31 2.83 -7.01 -24.75
CA PRO A 31 1.38 -7.05 -24.88
C PRO A 31 0.88 -5.64 -25.20
N ALA A 32 -0.18 -5.53 -25.99
CA ALA A 32 -0.70 -4.23 -26.42
C ALA A 32 -1.02 -3.28 -25.24
N VAL A 33 -1.19 -3.81 -24.03
CA VAL A 33 -1.57 -3.07 -22.83
C VAL A 33 -0.72 -3.49 -21.63
N HIS A 34 -0.08 -2.52 -20.99
CA HIS A 34 0.68 -2.66 -19.74
C HIS A 34 0.68 -1.36 -18.93
N GLY A 35 1.04 -1.42 -17.66
CA GLY A 35 1.30 -0.26 -16.81
C GLY A 35 2.79 -0.07 -16.55
N CYS A 36 3.20 1.19 -16.36
CA CYS A 36 4.53 1.56 -15.88
C CYS A 36 4.40 2.53 -14.69
N TRP A 37 5.14 2.30 -13.61
CA TRP A 37 5.07 3.13 -12.40
C TRP A 37 6.36 3.05 -11.58
N TYR A 38 6.40 3.77 -10.45
CA TYR A 38 7.53 3.86 -9.53
C TYR A 38 8.88 4.19 -10.20
N PRO A 39 8.97 5.30 -10.96
CA PRO A 39 10.22 5.72 -11.58
C PRO A 39 11.27 6.10 -10.52
N SER A 40 12.53 5.91 -10.87
CA SER A 40 13.70 6.49 -10.22
C SER A 40 14.70 6.85 -11.31
N ALA A 41 15.14 8.10 -11.35
CA ALA A 41 15.98 8.61 -12.42
C ALA A 41 17.47 8.45 -12.09
N ASP A 42 18.28 8.26 -13.13
CA ASP A 42 19.73 8.32 -13.03
C ASP A 42 20.21 9.76 -12.73
N PRO A 43 21.49 9.96 -12.38
CA PRO A 43 22.01 11.29 -12.06
C PRO A 43 21.89 12.30 -13.20
N SER A 44 21.89 11.85 -14.46
CA SER A 44 21.70 12.76 -15.61
C SER A 44 20.23 13.14 -15.85
N GLY A 45 19.28 12.41 -15.24
CA GLY A 45 17.84 12.56 -15.49
C GLY A 45 17.42 12.08 -16.89
N ARG A 46 18.28 11.37 -17.62
CA ARG A 46 18.03 10.90 -19.00
C ARG A 46 17.61 9.44 -19.06
N HIS A 47 17.94 8.66 -18.04
CA HIS A 47 17.54 7.27 -17.90
C HIS A 47 16.72 7.08 -16.62
N VAL A 48 15.79 6.14 -16.67
CA VAL A 48 14.85 5.87 -15.59
C VAL A 48 14.78 4.37 -15.36
N ALA A 49 14.91 3.96 -14.11
CA ALA A 49 14.54 2.64 -13.65
C ALA A 49 13.08 2.71 -13.17
N PHE A 50 12.28 1.71 -13.52
CA PHE A 50 10.85 1.73 -13.25
C PHE A 50 10.29 0.32 -13.13
N ILE A 51 9.08 0.22 -12.58
CA ILE A 51 8.33 -1.03 -12.50
C ILE A 51 7.38 -1.09 -13.69
N CYS A 52 7.33 -2.24 -14.35
CA CYS A 52 6.39 -2.49 -15.44
C CYS A 52 5.88 -3.93 -15.45
N ASP A 53 4.59 -4.11 -15.70
CA ASP A 53 3.91 -5.41 -15.75
C ASP A 53 3.75 -5.98 -17.17
N ARG A 54 4.47 -5.45 -18.15
CA ARG A 54 4.46 -5.96 -19.54
C ARG A 54 4.84 -7.45 -19.67
N ALA A 55 5.50 -8.01 -18.66
CA ALA A 55 5.81 -9.45 -18.57
C ALA A 55 4.72 -10.26 -17.82
N GLY A 56 3.57 -9.67 -17.51
CA GLY A 56 2.47 -10.26 -16.75
C GLY A 56 2.59 -10.14 -15.22
N VAL A 57 3.79 -9.90 -14.72
CA VAL A 57 4.12 -9.63 -13.31
C VAL A 57 4.92 -8.31 -13.26
N PRO A 58 4.74 -7.47 -12.21
CA PRO A 58 5.59 -6.30 -11.99
C PRO A 58 7.07 -6.67 -11.91
N GLN A 59 7.88 -6.17 -12.83
CA GLN A 59 9.32 -6.45 -12.91
C GLN A 59 10.11 -5.13 -12.99
N LEU A 60 11.43 -5.21 -12.78
CA LEU A 60 12.34 -4.07 -12.89
C LEU A 60 12.76 -3.86 -14.35
N TRP A 61 12.59 -2.64 -14.84
CA TRP A 61 12.98 -2.21 -16.18
C TRP A 61 13.79 -0.92 -16.12
N THR A 62 14.56 -0.67 -17.18
CA THR A 62 15.28 0.60 -17.38
C THR A 62 15.18 1.06 -18.83
N GLY A 63 15.20 2.37 -19.06
CA GLY A 63 15.23 2.97 -20.40
C GLY A 63 15.38 4.49 -20.36
N PRO A 64 15.63 5.13 -21.52
CA PRO A 64 15.74 6.57 -21.64
C PRO A 64 14.37 7.25 -21.55
N VAL A 65 14.33 8.51 -21.12
CA VAL A 65 13.08 9.29 -21.04
C VAL A 65 12.51 9.67 -22.41
N ASP A 66 13.36 9.78 -23.43
CA ASP A 66 13.07 10.26 -24.78
C ASP A 66 13.21 9.18 -25.87
N GLY A 67 13.52 7.94 -25.49
CA GLY A 67 13.63 6.79 -26.40
C GLY A 67 12.70 5.64 -26.05
N ALA A 68 12.51 4.71 -26.99
CA ALA A 68 11.63 3.54 -26.82
C ALA A 68 12.34 2.28 -26.31
N GLU A 69 13.68 2.26 -26.38
CA GLU A 69 14.51 1.12 -26.00
C GLU A 69 14.45 0.90 -24.49
N VAL A 70 13.94 -0.27 -24.06
CA VAL A 70 13.90 -0.64 -22.64
C VAL A 70 14.49 -2.02 -22.42
N ARG A 71 15.09 -2.21 -21.24
CA ARG A 71 15.71 -3.47 -20.82
C ARG A 71 15.06 -3.93 -19.52
N ARG A 72 14.73 -5.22 -19.44
CA ARG A 72 14.39 -5.88 -18.17
C ARG A 72 15.66 -6.21 -17.40
N LEU A 73 15.74 -5.82 -16.13
CA LEU A 73 16.93 -6.01 -15.28
C LEU A 73 16.77 -7.12 -14.24
N ASP A 74 15.55 -7.58 -14.00
CA ASP A 74 15.32 -8.79 -13.22
C ASP A 74 14.23 -9.61 -13.92
N ALA A 75 14.48 -10.90 -14.09
CA ALA A 75 13.59 -11.86 -14.72
C ALA A 75 13.01 -12.87 -13.70
N ASP A 76 13.39 -12.74 -12.42
CA ASP A 76 12.85 -13.54 -11.35
C ASP A 76 11.32 -13.39 -11.29
N PRO A 77 10.53 -14.47 -11.19
CA PRO A 77 9.08 -14.39 -11.15
C PRO A 77 8.51 -13.60 -9.96
N HIS A 78 9.32 -13.22 -8.97
CA HIS A 78 8.88 -12.42 -7.84
C HIS A 78 8.57 -10.96 -8.22
N PRO A 79 7.40 -10.42 -7.85
CA PRO A 79 7.02 -9.05 -8.17
C PRO A 79 7.95 -8.02 -7.52
N VAL A 80 8.37 -7.03 -8.31
CA VAL A 80 9.08 -5.84 -7.83
C VAL A 80 8.07 -4.82 -7.32
N THR A 81 8.38 -4.19 -6.18
CA THR A 81 7.47 -3.27 -5.47
C THR A 81 8.02 -1.86 -5.31
N GLU A 82 9.34 -1.69 -5.27
CA GLU A 82 10.02 -0.41 -5.13
C GLU A 82 11.33 -0.40 -5.89
N VAL A 83 11.76 0.77 -6.36
CA VAL A 83 13.00 0.97 -7.14
C VAL A 83 13.67 2.28 -6.72
N SER A 84 15.00 2.27 -6.63
CA SER A 84 15.82 3.45 -6.32
C SER A 84 17.18 3.39 -7.02
N TRP A 85 17.42 4.31 -7.94
CA TRP A 85 18.71 4.51 -8.60
C TRP A 85 19.66 5.27 -7.66
N SER A 86 20.89 4.78 -7.57
CA SER A 86 21.97 5.43 -6.81
C SER A 86 22.32 6.82 -7.37
N PRO A 87 22.66 7.79 -6.50
CA PRO A 87 23.08 9.13 -6.91
C PRO A 87 24.35 9.22 -7.76
N ASP A 88 25.18 8.17 -7.77
CA ASP A 88 26.37 8.08 -8.63
C ASP A 88 26.09 7.33 -9.96
N GLY A 89 24.89 6.79 -10.11
CA GLY A 89 24.44 6.09 -11.31
C GLY A 89 24.91 4.64 -11.44
N ARG A 90 25.75 4.12 -10.52
CA ARG A 90 26.36 2.78 -10.67
C ARG A 90 25.42 1.64 -10.35
N TRP A 91 24.45 1.87 -9.48
CA TRP A 91 23.57 0.86 -8.91
C TRP A 91 22.09 1.23 -9.00
N ILE A 92 21.24 0.22 -9.16
CA ILE A 92 19.79 0.29 -9.00
C ILE A 92 19.41 -0.69 -7.90
N ALA A 93 18.89 -0.20 -6.78
CA ALA A 93 18.34 -1.02 -5.73
C ALA A 93 16.82 -1.19 -5.92
N TYR A 94 16.30 -2.33 -5.52
CA TYR A 94 14.88 -2.65 -5.69
C TYR A 94 14.41 -3.68 -4.67
N THR A 95 13.09 -3.66 -4.41
CA THR A 95 12.45 -4.58 -3.47
C THR A 95 11.64 -5.64 -4.22
N THR A 96 11.84 -6.91 -3.91
CA THR A 96 11.00 -8.02 -4.41
C THR A 96 10.12 -8.58 -3.29
N ALA A 97 8.93 -9.04 -3.66
CA ALA A 97 7.98 -9.70 -2.75
C ALA A 97 7.80 -11.18 -3.16
N PRO A 98 8.62 -12.11 -2.64
CA PRO A 98 8.50 -13.53 -2.93
C PRO A 98 7.07 -14.05 -2.75
N GLY A 99 6.55 -14.72 -3.77
CA GLY A 99 5.15 -15.23 -3.77
C GLY A 99 4.07 -14.17 -3.62
N GLY A 100 4.39 -12.87 -3.70
CA GLY A 100 3.47 -11.79 -3.36
C GLY A 100 3.21 -11.59 -1.87
N GLY A 101 4.01 -12.21 -1.00
CA GLY A 101 3.88 -12.11 0.46
C GLY A 101 4.57 -10.88 1.08
N GLU A 102 4.39 -10.73 2.40
CA GLU A 102 4.88 -9.59 3.20
C GLU A 102 6.38 -9.68 3.59
N LEU A 103 7.00 -10.84 3.37
CA LEU A 103 8.43 -11.07 3.63
C LEU A 103 9.27 -10.66 2.42
N THR A 104 9.50 -9.35 2.29
CA THR A 104 10.20 -8.75 1.15
C THR A 104 11.71 -8.88 1.23
N ARG A 105 12.36 -8.78 0.08
CA ARG A 105 13.83 -8.79 -0.07
C ARG A 105 14.30 -7.50 -0.71
N VAL A 106 15.49 -7.05 -0.34
CA VAL A 106 16.15 -5.90 -0.98
C VAL A 106 17.34 -6.41 -1.79
N LEU A 107 17.39 -6.02 -3.06
CA LEU A 107 18.42 -6.41 -4.03
C LEU A 107 19.01 -5.16 -4.68
N CYS A 108 20.17 -5.32 -5.33
CA CYS A 108 20.72 -4.33 -6.24
C CYS A 108 21.25 -4.98 -7.52
N VAL A 109 21.32 -4.18 -8.59
CA VAL A 109 21.84 -4.57 -9.91
C VAL A 109 22.46 -3.36 -10.59
N ARG A 110 23.42 -3.56 -11.48
CA ARG A 110 23.94 -2.47 -12.31
C ARG A 110 22.95 -2.13 -13.43
N PRO A 111 22.98 -0.89 -13.99
CA PRO A 111 22.11 -0.49 -15.09
C PRO A 111 22.19 -1.36 -16.35
N ASP A 112 23.30 -2.07 -16.56
CA ASP A 112 23.47 -2.99 -17.69
C ASP A 112 22.88 -4.40 -17.44
N GLY A 113 22.46 -4.68 -16.19
CA GLY A 113 21.91 -5.97 -15.73
C GLY A 113 22.95 -6.90 -15.07
N SER A 114 24.22 -6.47 -14.98
CA SER A 114 25.29 -7.24 -14.35
C SER A 114 25.37 -7.00 -12.84
N GLY A 115 26.09 -7.87 -12.14
CA GLY A 115 26.41 -7.70 -10.73
C GLY A 115 25.16 -7.68 -9.88
N ARG A 116 24.23 -8.60 -10.10
CA ARG A 116 23.01 -8.67 -9.27
C ARG A 116 23.36 -9.23 -7.89
N HIS A 117 22.92 -8.56 -6.83
CA HIS A 117 23.16 -8.97 -5.44
C HIS A 117 21.89 -8.91 -4.62
N LEU A 118 21.73 -9.89 -3.73
CA LEU A 118 20.84 -9.78 -2.58
C LEU A 118 21.54 -8.95 -1.51
N LEU A 119 20.89 -7.90 -1.01
CA LEU A 119 21.39 -7.07 0.08
C LEU A 119 20.83 -7.50 1.44
N ALA A 120 19.55 -7.91 1.50
CA ALA A 120 18.92 -8.39 2.72
C ALA A 120 17.58 -9.13 2.47
N GLY A 121 17.10 -9.88 3.48
CA GLY A 121 15.82 -10.60 3.44
C GLY A 121 15.91 -12.01 2.84
N GLY A 122 17.10 -12.57 2.73
CA GLY A 122 17.32 -13.93 2.19
C GLY A 122 16.92 -15.05 3.15
N GLU A 123 16.96 -14.77 4.45
CA GLU A 123 16.73 -15.78 5.49
C GLU A 123 15.24 -16.05 5.74
N SER A 124 14.94 -17.28 6.13
CA SER A 124 13.58 -17.69 6.49
C SER A 124 13.04 -16.85 7.65
N GLY A 125 11.80 -16.35 7.50
CA GLY A 125 11.14 -15.55 8.53
C GLY A 125 11.64 -14.11 8.65
N THR A 126 12.59 -13.67 7.79
CA THR A 126 13.06 -12.28 7.73
C THR A 126 12.36 -11.49 6.63
N SER A 127 12.31 -10.18 6.80
CA SER A 127 11.83 -9.22 5.80
C SER A 127 12.77 -8.03 5.77
N ALA A 128 12.99 -7.47 4.59
CA ALA A 128 13.85 -6.31 4.38
C ALA A 128 13.11 -5.19 3.64
N ARG A 129 13.40 -3.95 4.03
CA ARG A 129 12.81 -2.73 3.45
C ARG A 129 13.90 -1.80 2.96
N LEU A 130 13.69 -1.26 1.76
CA LEU A 130 14.59 -0.33 1.10
C LEU A 130 14.62 1.02 1.84
N GLY A 131 15.80 1.58 2.07
CA GLY A 131 15.99 2.95 2.56
C GLY A 131 16.65 3.84 1.50
N CYS A 132 17.10 5.03 1.90
CA CYS A 132 17.80 5.94 1.01
C CYS A 132 19.23 5.48 0.70
N TRP A 133 19.74 5.93 -0.44
CA TRP A 133 21.18 5.92 -0.72
C TRP A 133 21.89 7.00 0.09
N GLN A 134 23.18 6.83 0.37
CA GLN A 134 24.05 7.97 0.66
C GLN A 134 24.14 8.88 -0.57
N HIS A 135 24.30 10.17 -0.34
CA HIS A 135 24.35 11.17 -1.41
C HIS A 135 25.50 10.96 -2.41
N ASP A 136 26.56 10.25 -2.02
CA ASP A 136 27.68 9.90 -2.89
C ASP A 136 27.50 8.55 -3.62
N GLY A 137 26.39 7.84 -3.36
CA GLY A 137 26.08 6.53 -3.96
C GLY A 137 26.90 5.36 -3.41
N SER A 138 27.74 5.57 -2.39
CA SER A 138 28.65 4.54 -1.89
C SER A 138 27.97 3.41 -1.12
N ALA A 139 26.87 3.70 -0.43
CA ALA A 139 26.11 2.71 0.30
C ALA A 139 24.61 3.03 0.36
N ILE A 140 23.80 2.03 0.70
CA ILE A 140 22.35 2.13 0.80
C ILE A 140 21.85 1.70 2.17
N ALA A 141 20.88 2.43 2.70
CA ALA A 141 20.20 2.03 3.92
C ALA A 141 19.22 0.89 3.66
N VAL A 142 19.22 -0.13 4.51
CA VAL A 142 18.29 -1.27 4.47
C VAL A 142 17.81 -1.55 5.89
N THR A 143 16.50 -1.70 6.07
CA THR A 143 15.93 -2.08 7.36
C THR A 143 15.51 -3.55 7.34
N VAL A 144 15.99 -4.33 8.30
CA VAL A 144 15.67 -5.76 8.42
C VAL A 144 14.91 -6.06 9.70
N THR A 145 14.01 -7.03 9.61
CA THR A 145 13.38 -7.66 10.78
C THR A 145 14.30 -8.77 11.29
N GLU A 146 14.66 -8.75 12.58
CA GLU A 146 15.48 -9.79 13.18
C GLU A 146 14.79 -11.17 13.16
N SER A 147 15.57 -12.21 12.85
CA SER A 147 15.18 -13.61 12.98
C SER A 147 14.89 -13.96 14.45
N ALA A 148 13.89 -14.82 14.71
CA ALA A 148 13.63 -15.32 16.06
C ALA A 148 14.86 -16.09 16.60
N PRO A 149 15.18 -16.02 17.91
CA PRO A 149 16.34 -16.70 18.45
C PRO A 149 16.27 -18.22 18.23
N PRO A 150 17.40 -18.90 17.95
CA PRO A 150 17.42 -20.33 17.70
C PRO A 150 16.87 -21.11 18.91
N GLY A 151 15.93 -22.03 18.64
CA GLY A 151 15.28 -22.86 19.65
C GLY A 151 13.90 -22.37 20.14
N GLN A 152 13.43 -21.20 19.67
CA GLN A 152 12.00 -20.90 19.65
C GLN A 152 11.45 -21.29 18.29
N PRO A 153 10.61 -22.33 18.17
CA PRO A 153 9.86 -22.52 16.94
C PRO A 153 8.99 -21.28 16.74
N ASP A 154 9.13 -20.61 15.61
CA ASP A 154 8.07 -19.74 15.10
C ASP A 154 6.82 -20.62 15.08
N ARG A 155 5.81 -20.27 15.88
CA ARG A 155 4.55 -21.02 15.96
C ARG A 155 3.82 -21.15 14.61
N TYR A 156 4.36 -20.55 13.55
CA TYR A 156 3.71 -20.28 12.29
C TYR A 156 4.42 -20.87 11.06
N HIS A 157 5.59 -21.51 11.23
CA HIS A 157 6.14 -22.37 10.17
C HIS A 157 5.60 -23.79 10.34
N ALA A 158 4.50 -24.11 9.67
CA ALA A 158 4.18 -25.50 9.40
C ALA A 158 5.20 -26.04 8.38
N GLU A 159 6.19 -26.80 8.85
CA GLU A 159 6.88 -27.75 7.99
C GLU A 159 5.82 -28.74 7.49
N THR A 160 5.48 -28.70 6.21
CA THR A 160 4.65 -29.73 5.58
C THR A 160 5.51 -30.99 5.45
N PRO A 161 5.22 -32.10 6.16
CA PRO A 161 5.88 -33.36 5.86
C PRO A 161 5.35 -33.84 4.51
N GLY A 162 6.24 -34.09 3.55
CA GLY A 162 5.85 -34.74 2.30
C GLY A 162 5.19 -36.09 2.61
N PRO A 163 4.08 -36.46 1.95
CA PRO A 163 3.46 -37.75 2.18
C PRO A 163 4.38 -38.88 1.65
N PRO A 164 4.61 -39.96 2.43
CA PRO A 164 5.32 -41.12 1.94
C PRO A 164 4.46 -41.85 0.90
N GLY A 165 5.13 -42.32 -0.14
CA GLY A 165 4.52 -42.77 -1.39
C GLY A 165 3.43 -43.82 -1.26
N THR A 166 2.39 -43.66 -2.06
CA THR A 166 1.64 -44.73 -2.72
C THR A 166 1.09 -44.21 -4.04
N GLU A 167 1.44 -44.93 -5.11
CA GLU A 167 0.96 -44.75 -6.48
C GLU A 167 -0.57 -44.91 -6.54
N HIS A 168 -1.29 -43.80 -6.58
CA HIS A 168 -2.53 -43.71 -7.36
C HIS A 168 -2.64 -42.27 -7.86
N ALA A 169 -2.11 -42.06 -9.06
CA ALA A 169 -2.29 -40.85 -9.85
C ALA A 169 -3.80 -40.66 -10.07
N PRO A 170 -4.38 -39.57 -9.56
CA PRO A 170 -5.80 -39.39 -9.64
C PRO A 170 -6.15 -38.58 -10.90
N GLN A 171 -7.14 -39.09 -11.62
CA GLN A 171 -7.54 -38.60 -12.94
C GLN A 171 -8.28 -37.26 -12.82
N TRP A 172 -7.56 -36.13 -12.84
CA TRP A 172 -8.15 -34.78 -12.75
C TRP A 172 -7.57 -33.80 -13.79
N ALA A 173 -7.37 -34.25 -15.03
CA ALA A 173 -6.96 -33.39 -16.12
C ALA A 173 -8.16 -33.13 -17.05
N GLY A 174 -8.77 -31.96 -16.94
CA GLY A 174 -9.91 -31.57 -17.76
C GLY A 174 -10.15 -30.06 -17.79
N ARG A 175 -9.28 -29.37 -18.56
CA ARG A 175 -9.37 -27.98 -19.08
C ARG A 175 -8.90 -26.83 -18.16
N ASP A 176 -7.79 -26.23 -18.59
CA ASP A 176 -7.48 -24.79 -18.58
C ASP A 176 -7.51 -24.04 -17.23
N GLY A 177 -6.41 -24.10 -16.47
CA GLY A 177 -5.93 -23.05 -15.55
C GLY A 177 -6.89 -22.51 -14.46
N ARG A 178 -7.36 -23.35 -13.53
CA ARG A 178 -8.28 -22.93 -12.45
C ARG A 178 -7.93 -23.45 -11.05
N ALA A 179 -8.24 -22.64 -10.04
CA ALA A 179 -8.35 -23.00 -8.63
C ALA A 179 -9.59 -23.92 -8.35
N VAL A 180 -9.66 -24.50 -7.14
CA VAL A 180 -10.60 -25.55 -6.67
C VAL A 180 -11.33 -25.06 -5.39
N LEU A 181 -12.63 -25.27 -5.11
CA LEU A 181 -13.72 -25.97 -5.81
C LEU A 181 -15.05 -25.18 -5.69
N LEU A 182 -15.86 -25.20 -6.75
CA LEU A 182 -17.28 -24.80 -6.74
C LEU A 182 -18.15 -26.02 -7.14
N ASP A 183 -18.93 -26.60 -6.22
CA ASP A 183 -20.24 -27.31 -6.44
C ASP A 183 -20.94 -27.70 -5.09
N PRO A 184 -22.25 -28.07 -5.01
CA PRO A 184 -23.13 -27.80 -3.87
C PRO A 184 -23.58 -29.09 -3.14
N ALA A 185 -22.86 -30.21 -3.32
CA ALA A 185 -23.29 -31.51 -2.81
C ALA A 185 -22.63 -31.83 -1.46
N GLY A 186 -23.46 -31.83 -0.40
CA GLY A 186 -23.05 -32.05 0.98
C GLY A 186 -22.26 -33.34 1.20
N GLY A 187 -21.02 -33.18 1.68
CA GLY A 187 -20.25 -34.23 2.34
C GLY A 187 -19.96 -33.78 3.77
N ARG A 188 -20.55 -34.45 4.76
CA ARG A 188 -20.26 -34.24 6.19
C ARG A 188 -18.79 -34.59 6.47
N LEU A 189 -18.03 -33.63 6.99
CA LEU A 189 -16.76 -33.88 7.68
C LEU A 189 -17.04 -33.91 9.19
N GLY A 190 -16.51 -34.94 9.87
CA GLY A 190 -16.70 -35.21 11.29
C GLY A 190 -16.10 -34.13 12.21
N PRO A 191 -16.41 -34.18 13.53
CA PRO A 191 -16.05 -33.12 14.46
C PRO A 191 -14.52 -33.02 14.60
N ALA A 192 -13.99 -31.83 14.36
CA ALA A 192 -12.61 -31.50 14.73
C ALA A 192 -12.58 -31.18 16.23
N ASP A 193 -12.33 -32.20 17.06
CA ASP A 193 -11.92 -32.01 18.46
C ASP A 193 -10.48 -31.46 18.49
N GLY A 194 -10.35 -30.15 18.25
CA GLY A 194 -9.12 -29.39 18.44
C GLY A 194 -9.16 -28.69 19.79
N GLY A 195 -8.98 -29.43 20.89
CA GLY A 195 -8.84 -28.85 22.21
C GLY A 195 -7.67 -27.86 22.25
N VAL A 196 -7.97 -26.58 22.50
CA VAL A 196 -6.98 -25.53 22.77
C VAL A 196 -6.21 -25.94 24.03
N ARG A 197 -5.00 -26.46 23.87
CA ARG A 197 -4.07 -26.63 24.99
C ARG A 197 -3.57 -25.24 25.38
N SER A 198 -4.01 -24.77 26.55
CA SER A 198 -3.46 -23.61 27.24
C SER A 198 -1.99 -23.88 27.61
N GLY A 199 -1.07 -23.57 26.71
CA GLY A 199 0.35 -23.50 27.01
C GLY A 199 0.62 -22.27 27.88
N SER A 200 1.31 -22.48 29.01
CA SER A 200 1.75 -21.46 29.95
C SER A 200 2.38 -20.24 29.25
N GLY A 201 1.90 -19.05 29.61
CA GLY A 201 2.31 -17.77 29.04
C GLY A 201 3.82 -17.53 29.12
N ARG A 202 4.42 -17.42 27.94
CA ARG A 202 5.63 -16.64 27.71
C ARG A 202 5.30 -15.74 26.53
N GLU A 203 5.41 -14.43 26.72
CA GLU A 203 5.19 -13.47 25.64
C GLU A 203 6.13 -13.78 24.47
N PRO A 204 5.66 -13.71 23.22
CA PRO A 204 6.54 -13.80 22.07
C PRO A 204 7.61 -12.72 22.19
N ALA A 205 8.88 -13.07 21.99
CA ALA A 205 9.96 -12.09 22.04
C ALA A 205 9.72 -11.02 20.96
N GLU A 206 9.59 -9.75 21.36
CA GLU A 206 9.44 -8.64 20.42
C GLU A 206 10.66 -8.59 19.48
N ARG A 207 10.40 -8.76 18.18
CA ARG A 207 11.41 -8.65 17.13
C ARG A 207 11.86 -7.20 17.01
N ALA A 208 13.14 -6.97 16.76
CA ALA A 208 13.65 -5.64 16.45
C ALA A 208 13.59 -5.36 14.94
N LEU A 209 13.37 -4.09 14.60
CA LEU A 209 13.69 -3.56 13.29
C LEU A 209 15.03 -2.83 13.38
N SER A 210 16.00 -3.28 12.59
CA SER A 210 17.36 -2.73 12.58
C SER A 210 17.69 -2.19 11.20
N ALA A 211 18.02 -0.91 11.13
CA ALA A 211 18.46 -0.22 9.94
C ALA A 211 19.98 -0.25 9.84
N TYR A 212 20.48 -0.72 8.70
CA TYR A 212 21.89 -0.82 8.39
C TYR A 212 22.22 -0.02 7.14
N LEU A 213 23.47 0.42 7.04
CA LEU A 213 24.07 0.91 5.83
C LEU A 213 24.88 -0.21 5.18
N VAL A 214 24.59 -0.52 3.92
CA VAL A 214 25.17 -1.64 3.17
C VAL A 214 25.87 -1.10 1.93
N ASP A 215 27.16 -1.40 1.79
CA ASP A 215 27.93 -1.14 0.57
C ASP A 215 27.67 -2.30 -0.42
N PRO A 216 27.13 -2.03 -1.63
CA PRO A 216 26.84 -3.07 -2.61
C PRO A 216 28.10 -3.66 -3.30
N GLU A 217 29.25 -2.98 -3.23
CA GLU A 217 30.51 -3.42 -3.85
C GLU A 217 31.43 -4.16 -2.88
N SER A 218 31.39 -3.77 -1.61
CA SER A 218 32.31 -4.27 -0.58
C SER A 218 31.75 -5.48 0.15
N SER A 219 32.64 -6.38 0.58
CA SER A 219 32.34 -7.42 1.57
C SER A 219 32.46 -6.93 3.01
N ALA A 220 32.63 -5.62 3.22
CA ALA A 220 32.65 -5.01 4.54
C ALA A 220 31.33 -5.25 5.27
N ALA A 221 31.42 -5.39 6.60
CA ALA A 221 30.24 -5.60 7.44
C ALA A 221 29.30 -4.38 7.36
N PRO A 222 27.98 -4.60 7.28
CA PRO A 222 27.00 -3.52 7.36
C PRO A 222 27.14 -2.67 8.62
N VAL A 223 26.93 -1.36 8.49
CA VAL A 223 27.02 -0.41 9.62
C VAL A 223 25.64 -0.16 10.20
N LEU A 224 25.43 -0.45 11.48
CA LEU A 224 24.14 -0.17 12.14
C LEU A 224 23.91 1.35 12.26
N LEU A 225 22.76 1.81 11.78
CA LEU A 225 22.31 3.21 11.92
C LEU A 225 21.35 3.37 13.11
N PHE A 226 20.34 2.51 13.19
CA PHE A 226 19.29 2.62 14.19
C PHE A 226 18.61 1.26 14.41
N SER A 227 18.24 0.94 15.65
CA SER A 227 17.52 -0.29 15.98
C SER A 227 16.47 -0.02 17.04
N GLU A 228 15.28 -0.55 16.84
CA GLU A 228 14.17 -0.43 17.79
C GLU A 228 13.45 -1.77 17.93
N ARG A 229 13.26 -2.21 19.18
CA ARG A 229 12.46 -3.41 19.51
C ARG A 229 10.98 -3.07 19.50
N GLY A 230 10.17 -3.96 18.97
CA GLY A 230 8.71 -3.79 18.93
C GLY A 230 8.26 -2.66 18.00
N ALA A 231 9.08 -2.23 17.05
CA ALA A 231 8.67 -1.24 16.06
C ALA A 231 7.78 -1.90 14.98
N ALA A 232 6.57 -1.38 14.77
CA ALA A 232 5.66 -1.86 13.72
C ALA A 232 6.24 -1.67 12.31
N ASN A 233 6.99 -0.59 12.12
CA ASN A 233 7.52 -0.17 10.85
C ASN A 233 8.67 0.80 11.08
N GLN A 234 9.66 0.77 10.20
CA GLN A 234 10.86 1.59 10.24
C GLN A 234 11.47 1.69 8.83
N ARG A 235 11.93 2.88 8.46
CA ARG A 235 12.64 3.15 7.21
C ARG A 235 13.56 4.36 7.37
N VAL A 236 14.75 4.29 6.78
CA VAL A 236 15.65 5.46 6.66
C VAL A 236 15.28 6.22 5.39
N CYS A 237 14.80 7.45 5.55
CA CYS A 237 14.30 8.30 4.47
C CYS A 237 15.40 9.15 3.85
N ASP A 238 16.35 9.61 4.66
CA ASP A 238 17.48 10.42 4.21
C ASP A 238 18.67 10.36 5.18
N LEU A 239 19.86 10.71 4.70
CA LEU A 239 21.09 10.85 5.48
C LEU A 239 21.69 12.22 5.21
N SER A 240 22.14 12.94 6.24
CA SER A 240 22.87 14.18 6.01
C SER A 240 24.12 13.93 5.16
N ARG A 241 24.53 14.88 4.32
CA ARG A 241 25.68 14.73 3.42
C ARG A 241 27.01 14.42 4.11
N ASP A 242 27.14 14.84 5.36
CA ASP A 242 28.29 14.53 6.22
C ASP A 242 28.14 13.23 7.02
N GLY A 243 27.03 12.50 6.82
CA GLY A 243 26.73 11.22 7.45
C GLY A 243 26.42 11.29 8.95
N ARG A 244 26.31 12.48 9.55
CA ARG A 244 26.15 12.65 11.01
C ARG A 244 24.72 12.42 11.50
N LEU A 245 23.73 12.64 10.65
CA LEU A 245 22.30 12.54 10.96
C LEU A 245 21.58 11.63 9.96
N ALA A 246 20.58 10.92 10.46
CA ALA A 246 19.65 10.12 9.68
C ALA A 246 18.21 10.57 9.96
N LEU A 247 17.39 10.61 8.93
CA LEU A 247 15.95 10.80 9.03
C LEU A 247 15.29 9.42 8.99
N VAL A 248 14.63 9.01 10.09
CA VAL A 248 14.03 7.68 10.22
C VAL A 248 12.53 7.81 10.38
N TYR A 249 11.77 7.30 9.42
CA TYR A 249 10.33 7.13 9.51
C TYR A 249 9.99 5.86 10.29
N ARG A 250 9.08 5.94 11.26
CA ARG A 250 8.70 4.79 12.09
C ARG A 250 7.26 4.82 12.58
N GLY A 251 6.88 3.78 13.32
CA GLY A 251 5.64 3.70 14.08
C GLY A 251 4.52 2.98 13.32
N PRO A 252 3.42 2.65 14.01
CA PRO A 252 2.26 2.08 13.36
C PRO A 252 1.51 3.14 12.53
N ARG A 253 0.66 2.66 11.64
CA ARG A 253 -0.39 3.43 10.98
C ARG A 253 -1.22 4.26 12.00
N GLY A 254 -1.55 5.50 11.65
CA GLY A 254 -2.22 6.49 12.53
C GLY A 254 -1.31 7.17 13.57
N ARG A 255 -0.10 6.65 13.81
CA ARG A 255 0.87 7.22 14.78
C ARG A 255 2.30 7.20 14.24
N ARG A 256 2.45 7.67 13.00
CA ARG A 256 3.73 7.74 12.33
C ARG A 256 4.56 8.91 12.82
N GLU A 257 5.87 8.68 12.92
CA GLU A 257 6.83 9.70 13.31
C GLU A 257 8.01 9.71 12.35
N ALA A 258 8.55 10.91 12.11
CA ALA A 258 9.88 11.11 11.56
C ALA A 258 10.85 11.47 12.69
N LEU A 259 11.90 10.66 12.85
CA LEU A 259 12.96 10.87 13.82
C LEU A 259 14.18 11.47 13.17
N VAL A 260 14.83 12.41 13.84
CA VAL A 260 16.22 12.74 13.57
C VAL A 260 17.08 11.91 14.51
N VAL A 261 17.92 11.06 13.93
CA VAL A 261 18.80 10.13 14.64
C VAL A 261 20.24 10.52 14.36
N ARG A 262 21.04 10.63 15.40
CA ARG A 262 22.47 10.83 15.25
C ARG A 262 23.18 9.50 15.01
N THR A 263 23.98 9.41 13.96
CA THR A 263 24.53 8.14 13.48
C THR A 263 25.69 7.60 14.33
N GLU A 264 26.43 8.47 15.05
CA GLU A 264 27.56 8.06 15.88
C GLU A 264 27.16 7.19 17.08
N ASP A 265 25.97 7.40 17.63
CA ASP A 265 25.50 6.74 18.86
C ASP A 265 24.02 6.31 18.82
N SER A 266 23.38 6.42 17.66
CA SER A 266 21.96 6.13 17.42
C SER A 266 20.99 6.92 18.32
N ALA A 267 21.43 8.06 18.88
CA ALA A 267 20.56 8.87 19.73
C ALA A 267 19.49 9.59 18.90
N VAL A 268 18.23 9.47 19.32
CA VAL A 268 17.12 10.27 18.77
C VAL A 268 17.21 11.68 19.34
N THR A 269 17.36 12.68 18.47
CA THR A 269 17.56 14.10 18.86
C THR A 269 16.27 14.90 18.78
N CYS A 270 15.38 14.56 17.86
CA CYS A 270 14.01 15.07 17.79
C CYS A 270 13.09 14.12 17.02
N ALA A 271 11.78 14.30 17.20
CA ALA A 271 10.73 13.50 16.57
C ALA A 271 9.58 14.41 16.13
N PHE A 272 8.97 14.10 14.99
CA PHE A 272 7.84 14.83 14.43
C PHE A 272 6.72 13.86 14.10
N PRO A 273 5.46 14.13 14.49
CA PRO A 273 4.32 13.46 13.89
C PRO A 273 4.33 13.68 12.38
N VAL A 274 4.00 12.64 11.61
CA VAL A 274 3.86 12.74 10.16
C VAL A 274 2.59 12.03 9.71
N ALA A 275 2.00 12.53 8.64
CA ALA A 275 0.82 11.91 8.06
C ALA A 275 1.16 10.53 7.47
N ASP A 276 0.19 9.62 7.52
CA ASP A 276 0.27 8.35 6.81
C ASP A 276 0.42 8.54 5.28
N GLY A 277 0.64 7.43 4.57
CA GLY A 277 0.87 7.40 3.13
C GLY A 277 2.32 7.14 2.77
N ASP A 278 2.89 7.98 1.89
CA ASP A 278 4.24 7.78 1.36
C ASP A 278 5.30 7.87 2.47
N PRO A 279 6.20 6.86 2.59
CA PRO A 279 7.18 6.82 3.66
C PRO A 279 8.36 7.76 3.43
N TRP A 280 8.49 8.37 2.24
CA TRP A 280 9.52 9.34 1.92
C TRP A 280 9.08 10.73 2.41
N VAL A 281 9.16 10.91 3.73
CA VAL A 281 8.58 12.06 4.42
C VAL A 281 9.39 13.34 4.30
N GLY A 282 10.64 13.30 3.84
CA GLY A 282 11.49 14.51 3.81
C GLY A 282 12.96 14.23 3.58
N GLY A 283 13.78 15.26 3.79
CA GLY A 283 15.23 15.19 3.66
C GLY A 283 15.95 16.45 4.13
N PHE A 284 17.26 16.32 4.37
CA PHE A 284 18.12 17.37 4.87
C PHE A 284 18.59 18.31 3.75
N SER A 285 18.69 19.59 4.09
CA SER A 285 19.52 20.53 3.33
C SER A 285 20.99 20.09 3.29
N PRO A 286 21.80 20.53 2.31
CA PRO A 286 23.19 20.10 2.18
C PRO A 286 24.07 20.35 3.41
N SER A 287 23.75 21.36 4.22
CA SER A 287 24.46 21.69 5.46
C SER A 287 23.91 20.98 6.70
N ALA A 288 22.82 20.21 6.56
CA ALA A 288 22.05 19.59 7.62
C ALA A 288 21.40 20.57 8.62
N GLY A 289 21.46 21.88 8.38
CA GLY A 289 20.88 22.91 9.26
C GLY A 289 19.37 23.08 9.14
N THR A 290 18.79 22.59 8.05
CA THR A 290 17.34 22.54 7.81
C THR A 290 16.94 21.14 7.37
N LEU A 291 15.90 20.60 7.99
CA LEU A 291 15.18 19.39 7.57
C LEU A 291 13.85 19.84 6.93
N TRP A 292 13.62 19.44 5.68
CA TRP A 292 12.35 19.62 4.99
C TRP A 292 11.48 18.39 5.21
N LEU A 293 10.23 18.57 5.65
CA LEU A 293 9.39 17.46 6.10
C LEU A 293 7.92 17.65 5.69
N ARG A 294 7.31 16.59 5.15
CA ARG A 294 5.86 16.41 5.00
C ARG A 294 5.28 15.99 6.36
N SER A 295 4.49 16.85 6.99
CA SER A 295 3.96 16.60 8.34
C SER A 295 2.62 17.30 8.55
N ASP A 296 1.74 16.65 9.29
CA ASP A 296 0.44 17.13 9.78
C ASP A 296 0.47 17.50 11.27
N ALA A 297 1.67 17.68 11.85
CA ALA A 297 1.83 17.98 13.26
C ALA A 297 1.05 19.24 13.68
N GLY A 298 -0.01 19.03 14.49
CA GLY A 298 -0.90 20.08 14.97
C GLY A 298 -1.84 20.66 13.91
N ARG A 299 -2.10 19.92 12.82
CA ARG A 299 -2.90 20.38 11.66
C ARG A 299 -3.87 19.30 11.20
N GLU A 300 -4.88 19.73 10.45
CA GLU A 300 -5.85 18.82 9.80
C GLU A 300 -5.25 18.16 8.55
N TYR A 301 -4.44 18.91 7.80
CA TYR A 301 -3.83 18.46 6.56
C TYR A 301 -2.31 18.54 6.64
N ALA A 302 -1.63 17.57 6.03
CA ALA A 302 -0.18 17.56 5.93
C ALA A 302 0.32 18.78 5.11
N ALA A 303 1.40 19.37 5.58
CA ALA A 303 2.05 20.54 4.99
C ALA A 303 3.54 20.25 4.77
N LEU A 304 4.21 21.11 3.99
CA LEU A 304 5.67 21.17 3.96
C LEU A 304 6.17 22.04 5.12
N LEU A 305 6.96 21.44 6.01
CA LEU A 305 7.61 22.11 7.13
C LEU A 305 9.13 22.22 6.90
N ALA A 306 9.71 23.29 7.42
CA ALA A 306 11.15 23.44 7.62
C ALA A 306 11.44 23.36 9.13
N ALA A 307 12.18 22.34 9.55
CA ALA A 307 12.71 22.21 10.89
C ALA A 307 14.18 22.65 10.89
N HIS A 308 14.50 23.71 11.63
CA HIS A 308 15.86 24.21 11.76
C HIS A 308 16.57 23.48 12.90
N LEU A 309 17.71 22.89 12.58
CA LEU A 309 18.46 21.98 13.45
C LEU A 309 19.80 22.61 13.87
N GLY A 310 20.20 22.30 15.10
CA GLY A 310 21.56 22.52 15.58
C GLY A 310 22.55 21.50 15.00
N PRO A 311 23.87 21.70 15.20
CA PRO A 311 24.89 20.81 14.66
C PRO A 311 24.79 19.36 15.13
N ARG A 312 24.08 19.08 16.23
CA ARG A 312 23.85 17.74 16.76
C ARG A 312 22.47 17.18 16.39
N GLY A 313 21.71 17.86 15.54
CA GLY A 313 20.35 17.45 15.15
C GLY A 313 19.26 17.87 16.14
N ASP A 314 19.59 18.69 17.15
CA ASP A 314 18.62 19.25 18.09
C ASP A 314 17.72 20.30 17.42
N LEU A 315 16.42 20.24 17.71
CA LEU A 315 15.45 21.13 17.08
C LEU A 315 15.51 22.53 17.72
N HIS A 316 15.79 23.55 16.91
CA HIS A 316 15.72 24.95 17.33
C HIS A 316 14.35 25.59 17.08
N SER A 317 13.77 25.35 15.90
CA SER A 317 12.48 25.93 15.51
C SER A 317 11.88 25.21 14.31
N THR A 318 10.56 25.34 14.14
CA THR A 318 9.83 24.85 12.96
C THR A 318 9.07 25.97 12.29
N ARG A 319 8.99 25.95 10.95
CA ARG A 319 8.19 26.87 10.15
C ARG A 319 7.40 26.09 9.09
N VAL A 320 6.20 26.57 8.79
CA VAL A 320 5.43 26.10 7.62
C VAL A 320 5.94 26.81 6.38
N VAL A 321 6.22 26.03 5.34
CA VAL A 321 6.77 26.49 4.06
C VAL A 321 5.65 26.55 3.02
N ALA A 322 4.83 25.49 2.96
CA ALA A 322 3.67 25.42 2.08
C ALA A 322 2.55 24.61 2.78
N GLU A 323 1.33 25.13 2.76
CA GLU A 323 0.13 24.45 3.25
C GLU A 323 -1.08 24.87 2.41
N ARG A 324 -2.15 24.07 2.48
CA ARG A 324 -3.45 24.37 1.87
C ARG A 324 -4.55 24.06 2.88
N GLU A 325 -5.63 24.86 2.83
CA GLU A 325 -6.71 24.76 3.80
C GLU A 325 -7.66 23.57 3.54
N ASP A 326 -7.73 23.10 2.30
CA ASP A 326 -8.73 22.14 1.82
C ASP A 326 -8.16 20.77 1.42
N CYS A 327 -6.84 20.60 1.46
CA CYS A 327 -6.17 19.38 1.04
C CYS A 327 -4.78 19.20 1.67
N GLY A 328 -4.34 17.95 1.79
CA GLY A 328 -3.03 17.59 2.32
C GLY A 328 -1.95 17.42 1.25
N LEU A 329 -0.73 17.74 1.62
CA LEU A 329 0.47 17.34 0.90
C LEU A 329 0.63 15.82 0.99
N GLU A 330 0.54 15.14 -0.14
CA GLU A 330 0.57 13.68 -0.24
C GLU A 330 1.97 13.17 -0.57
N LEU A 331 2.62 13.76 -1.58
CA LEU A 331 3.98 13.40 -1.97
C LEU A 331 4.90 14.62 -1.89
N LEU A 332 6.11 14.39 -1.40
CA LEU A 332 7.20 15.36 -1.34
C LEU A 332 8.44 14.73 -1.98
N ALA A 333 8.98 15.36 -3.02
CA ALA A 333 10.29 15.02 -3.56
C ALA A 333 11.19 16.24 -3.52
N LEU A 334 12.38 16.09 -2.93
CA LEU A 334 13.39 17.15 -2.91
C LEU A 334 14.34 16.98 -4.10
N GLY A 335 14.77 18.09 -4.69
CA GLY A 335 15.91 18.09 -5.60
C GLY A 335 17.18 17.61 -4.89
N HIS A 336 18.17 17.12 -5.65
CA HIS A 336 19.39 16.54 -5.07
C HIS A 336 20.18 17.53 -4.18
N ASP A 337 20.05 18.84 -4.43
CA ASP A 337 20.63 19.92 -3.61
C ASP A 337 19.70 20.45 -2.52
N ALA A 338 18.48 19.90 -2.41
CA ALA A 338 17.40 20.33 -1.55
C ALA A 338 17.13 21.86 -1.59
N ARG A 339 17.33 22.46 -2.78
CA ARG A 339 16.94 23.85 -3.09
C ARG A 339 15.64 23.95 -3.88
N SER A 340 15.08 22.81 -4.27
CA SER A 340 13.76 22.71 -4.87
C SER A 340 12.99 21.55 -4.28
N ALA A 341 11.66 21.65 -4.33
CA ALA A 341 10.73 20.59 -4.03
C ALA A 341 9.70 20.44 -5.14
N VAL A 342 9.27 19.20 -5.37
CA VAL A 342 8.07 18.88 -6.11
C VAL A 342 7.03 18.39 -5.12
N LEU A 343 5.86 19.02 -5.13
CA LEU A 343 4.78 18.79 -4.20
C LEU A 343 3.58 18.20 -4.95
N ALA A 344 3.04 17.08 -4.48
CA ALA A 344 1.73 16.59 -4.93
C ALA A 344 0.68 16.77 -3.83
N TRP A 345 -0.34 17.57 -4.10
CA TRP A 345 -1.45 17.83 -3.19
C TRP A 345 -2.62 16.91 -3.53
N ASN A 346 -3.19 16.23 -2.54
CA ASN A 346 -4.35 15.37 -2.72
C ASN A 346 -5.65 16.16 -2.45
N ARG A 347 -6.29 16.61 -3.53
CA ARG A 347 -7.58 17.29 -3.49
C ARG A 347 -8.71 16.31 -3.75
N HIS A 348 -9.24 15.72 -2.67
CA HIS A 348 -10.35 14.76 -2.73
C HIS A 348 -10.12 13.61 -3.72
N GLY A 349 -8.92 13.02 -3.72
CA GLY A 349 -8.54 11.89 -4.55
C GLY A 349 -7.84 12.26 -5.87
N VAL A 350 -7.92 13.52 -6.30
CA VAL A 350 -7.22 14.04 -7.50
C VAL A 350 -5.96 14.81 -7.08
N SER A 351 -4.87 14.65 -7.81
CA SER A 351 -3.59 15.31 -7.53
C SER A 351 -3.46 16.66 -8.23
N ASP A 352 -2.94 17.66 -7.51
CA ASP A 352 -2.23 18.78 -8.15
C ASP A 352 -0.73 18.63 -7.96
N LEU A 353 0.05 18.99 -8.97
CA LEU A 353 1.50 19.03 -8.88
C LEU A 353 2.02 20.47 -8.90
N GLU A 354 2.94 20.78 -7.99
CA GLU A 354 3.61 22.07 -7.89
C GLU A 354 5.13 21.91 -7.79
N LEU A 355 5.85 22.83 -8.42
CA LEU A 355 7.30 22.98 -8.31
C LEU A 355 7.59 24.20 -7.44
N LEU A 356 8.40 24.03 -6.40
CA LEU A 356 8.67 25.06 -5.40
C LEU A 356 10.18 25.24 -5.23
N ALA A 357 10.66 26.48 -5.23
CA ALA A 357 12.01 26.82 -4.79
C ALA A 357 12.08 26.86 -3.25
N LEU A 358 13.17 26.35 -2.68
CA LEU A 358 13.38 26.25 -1.24
C LEU A 358 14.50 27.19 -0.77
N ASP A 359 14.18 28.09 0.15
CA ASP A 359 15.14 28.97 0.79
C ASP A 359 15.70 28.36 2.08
N SER A 360 17.00 28.11 2.12
CA SER A 360 17.65 27.49 3.29
C SER A 360 17.95 28.44 4.45
N ALA A 361 17.73 29.76 4.30
CA ALA A 361 18.16 30.76 5.28
C ALA A 361 17.13 30.96 6.41
N PRO A 362 17.52 30.92 7.70
CA PRO A 362 16.66 31.38 8.78
C PRO A 362 16.48 32.91 8.67
N PRO A 363 15.29 33.47 8.94
CA PRO A 363 15.11 34.91 8.92
C PRO A 363 15.97 35.55 10.02
N HIS A 364 16.98 36.33 9.63
CA HIS A 364 17.72 37.18 10.55
C HIS A 364 16.83 38.36 10.98
N GLY A 365 16.46 38.40 12.25
CA GLY A 365 15.94 39.61 12.90
C GLY A 365 14.42 39.75 12.95
N THR A 366 13.96 40.46 13.98
CA THR A 366 12.60 40.62 14.45
C THR A 366 11.65 41.25 13.42
N ALA A 367 11.08 40.43 12.56
CA ALA A 367 9.75 40.58 12.00
C ALA A 367 9.39 39.20 11.44
N ALA A 368 8.20 38.69 11.74
CA ALA A 368 7.67 37.53 11.06
C ALA A 368 7.53 37.89 9.58
N ALA A 369 8.56 37.57 8.79
CA ALA A 369 8.43 37.59 7.35
C ALA A 369 7.26 36.64 7.03
N PRO A 370 6.25 37.10 6.26
CA PRO A 370 5.14 36.23 5.89
C PRO A 370 5.70 34.92 5.31
N PRO A 371 4.97 33.79 5.41
CA PRO A 371 5.28 32.62 4.59
C PRO A 371 5.53 33.12 3.15
N PRO A 372 6.51 32.56 2.39
CA PRO A 372 6.59 32.88 0.97
C PRO A 372 5.16 32.72 0.46
N SER A 373 4.59 33.80 -0.08
CA SER A 373 3.28 33.69 -0.70
C SER A 373 3.41 32.60 -1.75
N ALA A 374 2.37 31.82 -1.99
CA ALA A 374 2.31 30.79 -3.02
C ALA A 374 2.62 31.29 -4.47
N GLY A 375 3.13 32.51 -4.64
CA GLY A 375 3.55 33.11 -5.90
C GLY A 375 4.84 32.54 -6.50
N ASP A 376 5.68 31.84 -5.72
CA ASP A 376 6.89 31.18 -6.27
C ASP A 376 6.68 29.69 -6.61
N ALA A 377 5.51 29.13 -6.30
CA ALA A 377 5.15 27.76 -6.67
C ALA A 377 4.58 27.72 -8.10
N ARG A 378 5.22 26.97 -8.99
CA ARG A 378 4.74 26.76 -10.36
C ARG A 378 3.86 25.51 -10.41
N ARG A 379 2.55 25.69 -10.65
CA ARG A 379 1.63 24.58 -10.92
C ARG A 379 1.91 23.94 -12.26
N VAL A 380 1.83 22.61 -12.31
CA VAL A 380 1.95 21.81 -13.54
C VAL A 380 0.59 21.25 -13.91
N GLU A 381 0.18 21.43 -15.17
CA GLU A 381 -1.01 20.77 -15.72
C GLU A 381 -0.69 19.31 -16.02
N LEU A 382 -1.53 18.40 -15.51
CA LEU A 382 -1.31 16.96 -15.64
C LEU A 382 -2.27 16.33 -16.65
N PRO A 383 -1.80 15.38 -17.48
CA PRO A 383 -2.66 14.65 -18.41
C PRO A 383 -3.52 13.57 -17.74
N HIS A 384 -3.25 13.25 -16.47
CA HIS A 384 -4.03 12.28 -15.67
C HIS A 384 -4.38 12.85 -14.29
N GLU A 385 -5.36 12.22 -13.66
CA GLU A 385 -5.95 12.67 -12.40
C GLU A 385 -5.05 12.48 -11.18
N VAL A 386 -4.16 11.48 -11.16
CA VAL A 386 -3.43 11.08 -9.96
C VAL A 386 -1.94 10.97 -10.22
N VAL A 387 -1.14 11.61 -9.36
CA VAL A 387 0.32 11.41 -9.25
C VAL A 387 0.57 10.32 -8.23
N THR A 388 1.23 9.23 -8.63
CA THR A 388 1.49 8.09 -7.75
C THR A 388 2.95 8.01 -7.28
N ARG A 389 3.87 8.70 -7.97
CA ARG A 389 5.27 8.83 -7.57
C ARG A 389 5.90 10.03 -8.22
N ILE A 390 6.83 10.66 -7.52
CA ILE A 390 7.73 11.67 -8.08
C ILE A 390 9.17 11.18 -7.93
N ALA A 391 9.93 11.23 -9.01
CA ALA A 391 11.36 11.00 -9.05
C ALA A 391 12.06 12.33 -9.40
N PRO A 392 12.79 12.93 -8.45
CA PRO A 392 13.58 14.11 -8.75
C PRO A 392 14.72 13.73 -9.72
N THR A 393 15.15 14.70 -10.53
CA THR A 393 16.33 14.59 -11.38
C THR A 393 17.36 15.65 -10.96
N ALA A 394 18.56 15.61 -11.54
CA ALA A 394 19.55 16.67 -11.30
C ALA A 394 19.10 18.03 -11.84
N ASP A 395 18.19 18.05 -12.82
CA ASP A 395 17.51 19.27 -13.26
C ASP A 395 16.23 19.46 -12.44
N PRO A 396 16.18 20.42 -11.51
CA PRO A 396 15.02 20.63 -10.65
C PRO A 396 13.75 21.00 -11.43
N ASP A 397 13.90 21.45 -12.68
CA ASP A 397 12.79 21.79 -13.57
C ASP A 397 12.34 20.63 -14.45
N ALA A 398 12.99 19.46 -14.39
CA ALA A 398 12.68 18.31 -15.24
C ALA A 398 12.50 16.99 -14.45
N PRO A 399 11.59 16.94 -13.44
CA PRO A 399 11.33 15.71 -12.70
C PRO A 399 10.67 14.65 -13.60
N VAL A 400 10.73 13.41 -13.15
CA VAL A 400 9.98 12.29 -13.73
C VAL A 400 8.86 11.92 -12.76
N VAL A 401 7.65 11.70 -13.26
CA VAL A 401 6.48 11.38 -12.45
C VAL A 401 5.78 10.13 -12.97
N ALA A 402 5.21 9.34 -12.06
CA ALA A 402 4.23 8.33 -12.41
C ALA A 402 2.83 8.91 -12.28
N LEU A 403 2.04 8.75 -13.32
CA LEU A 403 0.66 9.23 -13.41
C LEU A 403 -0.29 8.06 -13.60
N SER A 404 -1.46 8.13 -12.98
CA SER A 404 -2.56 7.17 -13.13
C SER A 404 -3.88 7.92 -13.30
N GLY A 405 -4.84 7.31 -14.01
CA GLY A 405 -6.12 7.96 -14.29
C GLY A 405 -7.25 6.99 -14.58
N SER A 406 -8.48 7.45 -14.45
CA SER A 406 -9.70 6.61 -14.50
C SER A 406 -9.91 5.91 -15.85
N ARG A 407 -9.30 6.43 -16.91
CA ARG A 407 -9.44 5.93 -18.29
C ARG A 407 -8.11 5.53 -18.91
N ARG A 408 -7.06 5.36 -18.11
CA ARG A 408 -5.67 5.27 -18.56
C ARG A 408 -4.88 4.35 -17.65
N HIS A 409 -4.03 3.52 -18.25
CA HIS A 409 -3.07 2.73 -17.48
C HIS A 409 -2.05 3.65 -16.80
N PRO A 410 -1.47 3.22 -15.67
CA PRO A 410 -0.33 3.91 -15.08
C PRO A 410 0.79 4.10 -16.11
N GLY A 411 1.36 5.30 -16.17
CA GLY A 411 2.43 5.64 -17.09
C GLY A 411 3.45 6.57 -16.46
N VAL A 412 4.66 6.55 -17.01
CA VAL A 412 5.77 7.42 -16.58
C VAL A 412 5.90 8.60 -17.55
N TRP A 413 6.00 9.80 -16.98
CA TRP A 413 6.07 11.07 -17.69
C TRP A 413 7.30 11.84 -17.24
N TRP A 414 8.01 12.43 -18.21
CA TRP A 414 9.09 13.37 -17.97
C TRP A 414 8.55 14.80 -18.09
N LEU A 415 8.90 15.69 -17.16
CA LEU A 415 8.31 17.03 -17.05
C LEU A 415 9.32 18.17 -17.32
N PRO A 416 10.03 18.23 -18.46
CA PRO A 416 11.00 19.29 -18.71
C PRO A 416 10.33 20.67 -18.68
N HIS A 417 10.80 21.53 -17.79
CA HIS A 417 10.24 22.85 -17.50
C HIS A 417 8.73 22.81 -17.20
N GLY A 418 8.26 21.73 -16.58
CA GLY A 418 6.85 21.52 -16.25
C GLY A 418 5.95 21.11 -17.41
N VAL A 419 6.51 20.78 -18.59
CA VAL A 419 5.72 20.29 -19.73
C VAL A 419 5.64 18.77 -19.68
N PRO A 420 4.45 18.15 -19.56
CA PRO A 420 4.34 16.71 -19.48
C PRO A 420 4.60 16.01 -20.82
N LEU A 421 5.67 15.22 -20.87
CA LEU A 421 6.03 14.37 -22.00
C LEU A 421 5.96 12.89 -21.60
N ARG A 422 5.10 12.12 -22.27
CA ARG A 422 4.98 10.68 -22.03
C ARG A 422 6.25 9.98 -22.48
N THR A 423 6.82 9.12 -21.65
CA THR A 423 7.92 8.24 -22.06
C THR A 423 7.45 7.31 -23.20
N PRO A 424 8.26 7.07 -24.26
CA PRO A 424 7.81 6.27 -25.41
C PRO A 424 7.46 4.82 -25.08
N TRP A 425 7.99 4.27 -23.99
CA TRP A 425 7.75 2.90 -23.52
C TRP A 425 6.56 2.76 -22.56
N SER A 426 5.97 3.86 -22.10
CA SER A 426 4.66 3.82 -21.40
C SER A 426 3.53 3.64 -22.43
N SER A 427 2.52 2.83 -22.09
CA SER A 427 1.38 2.58 -22.97
C SER A 427 0.69 3.89 -23.38
N ARG A 428 0.24 3.96 -24.64
CA ARG A 428 -0.53 5.11 -25.10
C ARG A 428 -1.96 5.03 -24.61
N ASP A 429 -2.57 6.19 -24.49
CA ASP A 429 -3.99 6.37 -24.19
C ASP A 429 -4.93 5.63 -25.14
N GLU A 430 -4.53 5.52 -26.42
CA GLU A 430 -5.30 4.92 -27.52
C GLU A 430 -5.13 3.40 -27.61
N ASP A 431 -4.00 2.87 -27.12
CA ASP A 431 -3.73 1.43 -27.06
C ASP A 431 -4.46 0.77 -25.87
N ALA A 432 -5.07 1.59 -25.00
CA ALA A 432 -5.35 1.23 -23.62
C ALA A 432 -6.38 0.11 -23.42
N PHE A 433 -7.16 -0.29 -24.43
CA PHE A 433 -8.17 -1.35 -24.23
C PHE A 433 -8.32 -2.24 -25.47
N PRO A 434 -8.25 -3.58 -25.33
CA PRO A 434 -8.75 -4.48 -26.37
C PRO A 434 -10.26 -4.22 -26.62
N PRO A 435 -10.84 -4.70 -27.73
CA PRO A 435 -12.28 -4.58 -27.98
C PRO A 435 -13.07 -5.08 -26.75
N GLY A 436 -13.81 -4.20 -26.08
CA GLY A 436 -14.38 -4.48 -24.76
C GLY A 436 -14.99 -3.25 -24.07
N PRO A 437 -15.27 -3.32 -22.75
CA PRO A 437 -15.87 -2.21 -22.01
C PRO A 437 -14.94 -0.99 -22.01
N THR A 438 -15.48 0.14 -22.44
CA THR A 438 -14.75 1.41 -22.47
C THR A 438 -14.65 1.96 -21.04
N PRO A 439 -13.45 2.32 -20.55
CA PRO A 439 -13.34 2.97 -19.27
C PRO A 439 -14.08 4.29 -19.24
N VAL A 440 -14.66 4.56 -18.09
CA VAL A 440 -15.48 5.74 -17.83
C VAL A 440 -14.77 6.67 -16.87
N ARG A 441 -14.98 7.97 -17.05
CA ARG A 441 -14.59 8.96 -16.05
C ARG A 441 -15.66 8.93 -14.94
N PRO A 442 -15.30 8.68 -13.67
CA PRO A 442 -16.27 8.71 -12.59
C PRO A 442 -16.71 10.15 -12.29
N THR A 443 -17.86 10.28 -11.64
CA THR A 443 -18.34 11.54 -11.09
C THR A 443 -18.19 11.55 -9.57
N PRO A 444 -17.73 12.65 -8.95
CA PRO A 444 -17.65 12.73 -7.50
C PRO A 444 -19.05 12.75 -6.89
N VAL A 445 -19.25 12.02 -5.80
CA VAL A 445 -20.48 11.99 -5.00
C VAL A 445 -20.14 12.37 -3.57
N ARG A 446 -21.02 13.12 -2.91
CA ARG A 446 -20.79 13.69 -1.57
C ARG A 446 -21.95 13.38 -0.63
N PRO A 447 -22.02 12.15 -0.09
CA PRO A 447 -23.04 11.80 0.90
C PRO A 447 -22.87 12.60 2.19
N VAL A 448 -23.93 12.63 2.98
CA VAL A 448 -23.90 13.18 4.34
C VAL A 448 -24.35 12.04 5.25
N ALA A 449 -23.47 11.64 6.16
CA ALA A 449 -23.78 10.65 7.19
C ALA A 449 -24.88 11.17 8.12
N ARG A 450 -25.55 10.26 8.81
CA ARG A 450 -26.68 10.57 9.72
C ARG A 450 -26.32 11.49 10.89
N ASP A 451 -25.04 11.58 11.23
CA ASP A 451 -24.50 12.49 12.25
C ASP A 451 -24.03 13.85 11.66
N GLY A 452 -24.22 14.05 10.36
CA GLY A 452 -23.86 15.28 9.64
C GLY A 452 -22.45 15.28 9.04
N LEU A 453 -21.65 14.23 9.26
CA LEU A 453 -20.32 14.13 8.64
C LEU A 453 -20.45 14.08 7.10
N ARG A 454 -19.68 14.92 6.41
CA ARG A 454 -19.62 14.89 4.94
C ARG A 454 -18.69 13.75 4.50
N LEU A 455 -19.22 12.85 3.71
CA LEU A 455 -18.48 11.75 3.10
C LEU A 455 -18.11 12.11 1.64
N GLY A 456 -17.27 11.29 1.03
CA GLY A 456 -16.84 11.44 -0.36
C GLY A 456 -16.94 10.12 -1.14
N GLY A 457 -16.54 10.16 -2.40
CA GLY A 457 -16.42 8.96 -3.22
C GLY A 457 -16.62 9.21 -4.69
N TRP A 458 -16.44 8.15 -5.46
CA TRP A 458 -16.50 8.15 -6.92
C TRP A 458 -17.60 7.23 -7.42
N TYR A 459 -18.46 7.76 -8.29
CA TYR A 459 -19.53 6.99 -8.92
C TYR A 459 -19.17 6.70 -10.39
N TYR A 460 -19.17 5.42 -10.74
CA TYR A 460 -18.88 4.91 -12.06
C TYR A 460 -20.18 4.37 -12.67
N ARG A 461 -20.61 4.98 -13.77
CA ARG A 461 -21.80 4.55 -14.51
C ARG A 461 -21.41 3.60 -15.63
N ALA A 462 -22.13 2.49 -15.75
CA ALA A 462 -21.97 1.54 -16.84
C ALA A 462 -22.25 2.22 -18.21
N PRO A 463 -21.42 1.97 -19.24
CA PRO A 463 -21.65 2.52 -20.58
C PRO A 463 -23.03 2.17 -21.16
N GLY A 464 -23.57 3.03 -22.02
CA GLY A 464 -24.82 2.77 -22.74
C GLY A 464 -26.11 3.05 -21.96
N ARG A 465 -26.04 3.56 -20.72
CA ARG A 465 -27.21 3.96 -19.93
C ARG A 465 -27.46 5.47 -19.96
N SER A 466 -28.74 5.85 -20.03
CA SER A 466 -29.14 7.26 -19.97
C SER A 466 -28.94 7.83 -18.56
N PRO A 467 -28.55 9.11 -18.42
CA PRO A 467 -28.56 9.78 -17.12
C PRO A 467 -29.97 9.76 -16.50
N GLY A 468 -30.09 9.33 -15.24
CA GLY A 468 -31.35 9.35 -14.47
C GLY A 468 -32.15 8.05 -14.43
N GLU A 469 -31.62 6.96 -14.98
CA GLU A 469 -32.20 5.62 -14.82
C GLU A 469 -31.50 4.87 -13.68
N PRO A 470 -32.21 4.51 -12.58
CA PRO A 470 -31.62 3.72 -11.50
C PRO A 470 -31.04 2.39 -11.99
N ALA A 471 -29.80 2.11 -11.58
CA ALA A 471 -29.04 0.93 -12.01
C ALA A 471 -28.85 -0.08 -10.87
N PRO A 472 -28.65 -1.38 -11.20
CA PRO A 472 -27.95 -2.27 -10.27
C PRO A 472 -26.62 -1.64 -9.89
N CYS A 473 -26.36 -1.53 -8.59
CA CYS A 473 -25.23 -0.78 -8.07
C CYS A 473 -24.47 -1.60 -7.04
N VAL A 474 -23.14 -1.64 -7.20
CA VAL A 474 -22.22 -2.25 -6.25
C VAL A 474 -21.56 -1.13 -5.46
N LEU A 475 -21.77 -1.12 -4.14
CA LEU A 475 -20.95 -0.31 -3.24
C LEU A 475 -19.61 -1.02 -3.05
N HIS A 476 -18.53 -0.45 -3.57
CA HIS A 476 -17.17 -0.99 -3.41
C HIS A 476 -16.42 -0.25 -2.31
N LEU A 477 -15.95 -0.97 -1.30
CA LEU A 477 -15.27 -0.43 -0.12
C LEU A 477 -13.77 -0.75 -0.22
N HIS A 478 -12.94 0.29 -0.19
CA HIS A 478 -11.48 0.17 -0.31
C HIS A 478 -10.83 -0.48 0.93
N GLY A 479 -9.53 -0.82 0.82
CA GLY A 479 -8.73 -1.33 1.93
C GLY A 479 -8.42 -0.26 2.98
N GLY A 480 -7.65 -0.55 4.03
CA GLY A 480 -7.28 0.48 5.02
C GLY A 480 -7.59 0.13 6.48
N PRO A 481 -8.27 0.96 7.29
CA PRO A 481 -9.14 2.10 6.91
C PRO A 481 -8.46 3.31 6.24
N GLU A 482 -7.17 3.54 6.48
CA GLU A 482 -6.44 4.75 6.03
C GLU A 482 -6.02 4.74 4.54
N GLU A 483 -6.81 4.13 3.65
CA GLU A 483 -6.68 4.32 2.19
C GLU A 483 -7.75 5.31 1.71
N GLN A 484 -7.74 5.61 0.42
CA GLN A 484 -8.71 6.50 -0.20
C GLN A 484 -9.08 5.96 -1.57
N GLU A 485 -10.35 6.05 -1.93
CA GLU A 485 -10.79 5.81 -3.30
C GLU A 485 -10.35 6.97 -4.22
N ARG A 486 -9.73 6.63 -5.34
CA ARG A 486 -9.19 7.61 -6.30
C ARG A 486 -9.64 7.29 -7.70
N PRO A 487 -9.77 8.30 -8.59
CA PRO A 487 -10.22 8.10 -9.96
C PRO A 487 -9.07 7.54 -10.81
N VAL A 488 -8.66 6.31 -10.52
CA VAL A 488 -7.66 5.52 -11.25
C VAL A 488 -8.32 4.35 -11.97
N LEU A 489 -7.63 3.77 -12.94
CA LEU A 489 -8.13 2.63 -13.69
C LEU A 489 -8.12 1.37 -12.80
N GLU A 490 -9.29 0.89 -12.42
CA GLU A 490 -9.46 -0.36 -11.67
C GLU A 490 -10.07 -1.45 -12.59
N PRO A 491 -9.31 -2.50 -12.93
CA PRO A 491 -9.80 -3.59 -13.78
C PRO A 491 -11.07 -4.29 -13.26
N LEU A 492 -11.27 -4.35 -11.93
CA LEU A 492 -12.52 -4.87 -11.36
C LEU A 492 -13.70 -4.00 -11.78
N TYR A 493 -13.59 -2.67 -11.74
CA TYR A 493 -14.69 -1.79 -12.13
C TYR A 493 -15.00 -1.95 -13.62
N LEU A 494 -14.00 -2.11 -14.48
CA LEU A 494 -14.22 -2.40 -15.90
C LEU A 494 -15.04 -3.67 -16.13
N GLU A 495 -14.77 -4.74 -15.37
CA GLU A 495 -15.52 -6.00 -15.42
C GLU A 495 -16.99 -5.78 -15.01
N LEU A 496 -17.23 -5.06 -13.92
CA LEU A 496 -18.58 -4.80 -13.40
C LEU A 496 -19.39 -3.88 -14.33
N LEU A 497 -18.78 -2.79 -14.78
CA LEU A 497 -19.37 -1.84 -15.73
C LEU A 497 -19.69 -2.51 -17.07
N GLY A 498 -18.84 -3.43 -17.53
CA GLY A 498 -19.06 -4.23 -18.73
C GLY A 498 -20.28 -5.16 -18.64
N ARG A 499 -20.72 -5.50 -17.43
CA ARG A 499 -21.94 -6.28 -17.12
C ARG A 499 -23.16 -5.40 -16.83
N GLY A 500 -23.04 -4.08 -17.01
CA GLY A 500 -24.14 -3.14 -16.75
C GLY A 500 -24.36 -2.81 -15.27
N LEU A 501 -23.41 -3.16 -14.40
CA LEU A 501 -23.46 -2.84 -12.97
C LEU A 501 -22.74 -1.51 -12.73
N ASP A 502 -23.43 -0.54 -12.15
CA ASP A 502 -22.82 0.69 -11.69
C ASP A 502 -21.98 0.40 -10.42
N VAL A 503 -20.94 1.21 -10.20
CA VAL A 503 -20.10 1.11 -8.99
C VAL A 503 -20.11 2.44 -8.27
N PHE A 504 -20.48 2.45 -6.99
CA PHE A 504 -20.19 3.56 -6.10
C PHE A 504 -19.07 3.15 -5.15
N ALA A 505 -17.96 3.87 -5.18
CA ALA A 505 -16.85 3.63 -4.31
C ALA A 505 -16.70 4.80 -3.32
N PRO A 506 -17.37 4.73 -2.15
CA PRO A 506 -17.34 5.77 -1.14
C PRO A 506 -16.06 5.76 -0.30
N ASP A 507 -15.66 6.95 0.13
CA ASP A 507 -14.76 7.16 1.26
C ASP A 507 -15.61 7.33 2.53
N VAL A 508 -15.71 6.26 3.33
CA VAL A 508 -16.35 6.28 4.65
C VAL A 508 -15.41 6.90 5.69
N ARG A 509 -15.90 7.31 6.87
CA ARG A 509 -15.01 7.82 7.92
C ARG A 509 -13.88 6.82 8.20
N GLY A 510 -12.67 7.32 8.43
CA GLY A 510 -11.46 6.50 8.47
C GLY A 510 -10.60 6.56 7.21
N SER A 511 -11.18 6.89 6.04
CA SER A 511 -10.40 7.05 4.81
C SER A 511 -9.38 8.19 4.93
N SER A 512 -8.27 8.06 4.21
CA SER A 512 -7.27 9.14 4.09
C SER A 512 -7.67 10.18 3.05
N GLY A 513 -6.92 11.28 2.95
CA GLY A 513 -7.15 12.35 1.97
C GLY A 513 -8.28 13.33 2.30
N HIS A 514 -8.99 13.13 3.41
CA HIS A 514 -10.06 14.03 3.90
C HIS A 514 -9.66 14.84 5.14
N GLY A 515 -8.47 14.59 5.68
CA GLY A 515 -7.91 15.28 6.85
C GLY A 515 -7.88 14.36 8.08
N ARG A 516 -7.02 14.71 9.03
CA ARG A 516 -6.75 13.89 10.21
C ARG A 516 -8.00 13.60 11.03
N SER A 517 -8.87 14.58 11.22
CA SER A 517 -10.10 14.38 12.01
C SER A 517 -11.04 13.38 11.35
N PHE A 518 -11.08 13.33 10.01
CA PHE A 518 -11.88 12.35 9.27
C PHE A 518 -11.26 10.95 9.35
N THR A 519 -9.94 10.83 9.25
CA THR A 519 -9.22 9.55 9.40
C THR A 519 -9.34 9.00 10.83
N ASP A 520 -9.21 9.85 11.85
CA ASP A 520 -9.30 9.44 13.27
C ASP A 520 -10.74 9.09 13.70
N ALA A 521 -11.76 9.45 12.92
CA ALA A 521 -13.17 9.23 13.25
C ALA A 521 -13.61 7.75 13.21
N ASP A 522 -12.81 6.85 12.67
CA ASP A 522 -13.02 5.38 12.66
C ASP A 522 -12.29 4.65 13.80
N LEU A 523 -11.55 5.34 14.65
CA LEU A 523 -10.77 4.71 15.72
C LEU A 523 -11.69 4.10 16.81
N GLY A 524 -11.40 2.86 17.18
CA GLY A 524 -12.11 2.12 18.23
C GLY A 524 -13.63 2.09 18.00
N ALA A 525 -14.37 2.69 18.92
CA ALA A 525 -15.84 2.75 18.86
C ALA A 525 -16.38 3.62 17.70
N GLY A 526 -15.58 4.53 17.13
CA GLY A 526 -15.96 5.29 15.93
C GLY A 526 -16.31 4.39 14.74
N ARG A 527 -15.78 3.17 14.73
CA ARG A 527 -16.03 2.15 13.71
C ARG A 527 -17.47 1.67 13.59
N PHE A 528 -18.27 1.79 14.65
CA PHE A 528 -19.72 1.55 14.53
C PHE A 528 -20.35 2.56 13.58
N SER A 529 -19.91 3.82 13.62
CA SER A 529 -20.37 4.86 12.71
C SER A 529 -19.81 4.68 11.29
N ALA A 530 -18.61 4.11 11.12
CA ALA A 530 -18.11 3.74 9.79
C ALA A 530 -18.94 2.63 9.13
N ILE A 531 -19.48 1.68 9.91
CA ILE A 531 -20.44 0.70 9.41
C ILE A 531 -21.74 1.39 8.97
N ASP A 532 -22.23 2.34 9.78
CA ASP A 532 -23.42 3.14 9.45
C ASP A 532 -23.21 4.03 8.20
N ASP A 533 -22.00 4.56 7.98
CA ASP A 533 -21.65 5.34 6.80
C ASP A 533 -21.88 4.55 5.51
N VAL A 534 -21.64 3.23 5.51
CA VAL A 534 -21.94 2.37 4.35
C VAL A 534 -23.42 2.39 4.02
N ALA A 535 -24.29 2.34 5.02
CA ALA A 535 -25.73 2.43 4.84
C ALA A 535 -26.18 3.82 4.39
N ASP A 536 -25.57 4.88 4.93
CA ASP A 536 -25.86 6.26 4.56
C ASP A 536 -25.42 6.55 3.10
N CYS A 537 -24.28 6.00 2.69
CA CYS A 537 -23.80 6.00 1.30
C CYS A 537 -24.78 5.28 0.36
N ALA A 538 -25.26 4.09 0.75
CA ALA A 538 -26.24 3.34 -0.03
C ALA A 538 -27.56 4.12 -0.20
N ALA A 539 -28.07 4.67 0.91
CA ALA A 539 -29.28 5.50 0.90
C ALA A 539 -29.12 6.74 0.00
N HIS A 540 -27.95 7.38 0.03
CA HIS A 540 -27.68 8.55 -0.80
C HIS A 540 -27.83 8.26 -2.29
N VAL A 541 -27.17 7.22 -2.81
CA VAL A 541 -27.24 6.90 -4.25
C VAL A 541 -28.64 6.44 -4.69
N VAL A 542 -29.42 5.83 -3.79
CA VAL A 542 -30.83 5.52 -4.05
C VAL A 542 -31.68 6.79 -4.13
N VAL A 543 -31.56 7.69 -3.15
CA VAL A 543 -32.33 8.95 -3.09
C VAL A 543 -32.02 9.87 -4.28
N GLN A 544 -30.77 9.87 -4.75
CA GLN A 544 -30.36 10.61 -5.96
C GLN A 544 -30.85 9.95 -7.27
N GLY A 545 -31.53 8.80 -7.21
CA GLY A 545 -32.00 8.07 -8.38
C GLY A 545 -30.86 7.44 -9.21
N LEU A 546 -29.68 7.24 -8.61
CA LEU A 546 -28.54 6.60 -9.26
C LEU A 546 -28.65 5.07 -9.17
N ALA A 547 -28.98 4.56 -7.99
CA ALA A 547 -29.06 3.13 -7.70
C ALA A 547 -30.50 2.65 -7.52
N ASP A 548 -30.80 1.45 -8.02
CA ASP A 548 -32.04 0.74 -7.74
C ASP A 548 -31.98 0.08 -6.36
N PRO A 549 -32.87 0.43 -5.41
CA PRO A 549 -32.83 -0.09 -4.04
C PRO A 549 -33.04 -1.62 -3.95
N ARG A 550 -33.57 -2.26 -4.99
CA ARG A 550 -33.76 -3.72 -5.03
C ARG A 550 -32.57 -4.49 -5.60
N ARG A 551 -31.61 -3.76 -6.20
CA ARG A 551 -30.47 -4.31 -6.92
C ARG A 551 -29.16 -3.69 -6.42
N MET A 552 -29.01 -3.67 -5.09
CA MET A 552 -27.79 -3.22 -4.44
C MET A 552 -26.96 -4.40 -3.92
N ALA A 553 -25.65 -4.34 -4.13
CA ALA A 553 -24.68 -5.24 -3.52
C ALA A 553 -23.57 -4.44 -2.81
N VAL A 554 -22.88 -5.09 -1.89
CA VAL A 554 -21.70 -4.54 -1.21
C VAL A 554 -20.49 -5.44 -1.44
N MET A 555 -19.36 -4.84 -1.76
CA MET A 555 -18.12 -5.53 -2.02
C MET A 555 -16.96 -4.75 -1.42
N GLY A 556 -15.91 -5.42 -0.99
CA GLY A 556 -14.71 -4.71 -0.56
C GLY A 556 -13.57 -5.65 -0.22
N ARG A 557 -12.37 -5.06 -0.07
CA ARG A 557 -11.14 -5.79 0.19
C ARG A 557 -10.47 -5.38 1.50
N SER A 558 -9.87 -6.33 2.21
CA SER A 558 -9.18 -6.10 3.48
C SER A 558 -10.15 -5.46 4.49
N TYR A 559 -9.90 -4.22 4.93
CA TYR A 559 -10.87 -3.45 5.72
C TYR A 559 -12.25 -3.33 5.05
N GLY A 560 -12.31 -3.10 3.74
CA GLY A 560 -13.55 -3.12 2.99
C GLY A 560 -14.24 -4.49 2.98
N GLY A 561 -13.48 -5.58 3.11
CA GLY A 561 -14.01 -6.93 3.30
C GLY A 561 -14.63 -7.12 4.68
N TYR A 562 -14.00 -6.57 5.74
CA TYR A 562 -14.59 -6.45 7.07
C TYR A 562 -15.88 -5.63 7.02
N LEU A 563 -15.86 -4.43 6.41
CA LEU A 563 -17.04 -3.57 6.29
C LEU A 563 -18.14 -4.23 5.46
N THR A 564 -17.80 -5.03 4.45
CA THR A 564 -18.76 -5.84 3.67
C THR A 564 -19.50 -6.80 4.59
N MET A 565 -18.76 -7.64 5.34
CA MET A 565 -19.37 -8.61 6.26
C MET A 565 -20.13 -7.92 7.39
N ALA A 566 -19.61 -6.82 7.94
CA ALA A 566 -20.28 -6.02 8.94
C ALA A 566 -21.59 -5.43 8.39
N SER A 567 -21.57 -4.79 7.22
CA SER A 567 -22.77 -4.21 6.61
C SER A 567 -23.88 -5.23 6.41
N LEU A 568 -23.53 -6.47 6.01
CA LEU A 568 -24.49 -7.55 5.82
C LEU A 568 -25.19 -8.01 7.10
N VAL A 569 -24.56 -7.86 8.28
CA VAL A 569 -25.12 -8.31 9.57
C VAL A 569 -25.67 -7.15 10.43
N TRP A 570 -25.16 -5.92 10.26
CA TRP A 570 -25.69 -4.72 10.93
C TRP A 570 -26.87 -4.10 10.20
N HIS A 571 -26.89 -4.18 8.86
CA HIS A 571 -27.97 -3.67 8.01
C HIS A 571 -28.61 -4.80 7.19
N PRO A 572 -29.18 -5.82 7.84
CA PRO A 572 -29.74 -6.96 7.14
C PRO A 572 -30.89 -6.53 6.22
N GLY A 573 -30.81 -6.95 4.96
CA GLY A 573 -31.79 -6.61 3.93
C GLY A 573 -31.48 -5.33 3.13
N LEU A 574 -30.45 -4.57 3.50
CA LEU A 574 -30.00 -3.43 2.69
C LEU A 574 -29.36 -3.86 1.37
N PHE A 575 -28.54 -4.92 1.41
CA PHE A 575 -27.87 -5.47 0.24
C PHE A 575 -28.41 -6.86 -0.08
N ARG A 576 -28.54 -7.13 -1.38
CA ARG A 576 -29.02 -8.42 -1.89
C ARG A 576 -27.97 -9.52 -1.84
N THR A 577 -26.70 -9.15 -1.89
CA THR A 577 -25.55 -10.06 -1.80
C THR A 577 -24.32 -9.27 -1.39
N GLY A 578 -23.24 -9.97 -1.02
CA GLY A 578 -21.93 -9.34 -0.88
C GLY A 578 -20.75 -10.17 -1.34
N VAL A 579 -19.64 -9.49 -1.62
CA VAL A 579 -18.34 -10.09 -1.98
C VAL A 579 -17.26 -9.56 -1.03
N ALA A 580 -16.83 -10.40 -0.08
CA ALA A 580 -15.83 -10.04 0.91
C ALA A 580 -14.46 -10.60 0.52
N VAL A 581 -13.48 -9.73 0.25
CA VAL A 581 -12.13 -10.12 -0.17
C VAL A 581 -11.15 -9.90 0.98
N CYS A 582 -10.47 -10.95 1.46
CA CYS A 582 -9.48 -10.88 2.56
C CYS A 582 -9.95 -10.09 3.80
N GLY A 583 -11.24 -10.16 4.17
CA GLY A 583 -11.80 -9.39 5.29
C GLY A 583 -11.70 -10.12 6.63
N MET A 584 -11.50 -9.38 7.73
CA MET A 584 -11.61 -9.94 9.08
C MET A 584 -13.07 -10.15 9.45
N SER A 585 -13.43 -11.36 9.89
CA SER A 585 -14.80 -11.70 10.31
C SER A 585 -14.93 -11.77 11.84
N ASP A 586 -13.84 -12.04 12.55
CA ASP A 586 -13.75 -11.92 14.00
C ASP A 586 -12.39 -11.31 14.39
N LEU A 587 -12.44 -10.16 15.07
CA LEU A 587 -11.23 -9.42 15.44
C LEU A 587 -10.38 -10.20 16.45
N THR A 588 -10.98 -11.08 17.25
CA THR A 588 -10.24 -11.94 18.22
C THR A 588 -9.38 -12.97 17.50
N THR A 589 -9.94 -13.68 16.52
CA THR A 589 -9.19 -14.68 15.75
C THR A 589 -8.20 -14.03 14.80
N PHE A 590 -8.54 -12.86 14.24
CA PHE A 590 -7.61 -12.03 13.48
C PHE A 590 -6.36 -11.68 14.29
N PHE A 591 -6.51 -11.10 15.49
CA PHE A 591 -5.35 -10.74 16.34
C PHE A 591 -4.53 -11.97 16.77
N ALA A 592 -5.15 -13.15 16.88
CA ALA A 592 -4.44 -14.38 17.21
C ALA A 592 -3.66 -14.98 16.03
N GLY A 593 -4.05 -14.66 14.78
CA GLY A 593 -3.49 -15.29 13.57
C GLY A 593 -2.68 -14.37 12.66
N THR A 594 -2.78 -13.04 12.79
CA THR A 594 -2.03 -12.07 11.98
C THR A 594 -0.58 -11.89 12.45
N GLU A 595 0.27 -11.30 11.61
CA GLU A 595 1.65 -10.99 11.95
C GLU A 595 1.75 -9.96 13.11
N PRO A 596 2.75 -10.06 14.01
CA PRO A 596 2.85 -9.20 15.18
C PRO A 596 2.89 -7.69 14.87
N TRP A 597 3.59 -7.28 13.81
CA TRP A 597 3.64 -5.87 13.40
C TRP A 597 2.31 -5.38 12.81
N ILE A 598 1.52 -6.29 12.22
CA ILE A 598 0.18 -6.00 11.73
C ILE A 598 -0.80 -5.91 12.89
N ALA A 599 -0.72 -6.82 13.86
CA ALA A 599 -1.47 -6.73 15.11
C ALA A 599 -1.20 -5.42 15.84
N GLN A 600 0.07 -5.00 15.98
CA GLN A 600 0.41 -3.73 16.61
C GLN A 600 -0.20 -2.52 15.88
N SER A 601 -0.14 -2.54 14.54
CA SER A 601 -0.77 -1.52 13.68
C SER A 601 -2.30 -1.52 13.81
N ALA A 602 -2.92 -2.70 13.90
CA ALA A 602 -4.35 -2.86 14.06
C ALA A 602 -4.84 -2.45 15.47
N ALA A 603 -4.08 -2.71 16.52
CA ALA A 603 -4.48 -2.41 17.90
C ALA A 603 -4.80 -0.93 18.12
N HIS A 604 -4.06 -0.03 17.47
CA HIS A 604 -4.35 1.40 17.52
C HIS A 604 -5.71 1.76 16.89
N LYS A 605 -6.10 1.03 15.83
CA LYS A 605 -7.29 1.33 15.02
C LYS A 605 -8.54 0.67 15.57
N TYR A 606 -8.47 -0.60 15.94
CA TYR A 606 -9.63 -1.41 16.34
C TYR A 606 -9.81 -1.47 17.85
N GLY A 607 -8.73 -1.33 18.63
CA GLY A 607 -8.67 -1.63 20.06
C GLY A 607 -7.63 -2.71 20.36
N HIS A 608 -7.10 -2.70 21.58
CA HIS A 608 -6.07 -3.64 22.02
C HIS A 608 -6.67 -5.01 22.39
N PRO A 609 -6.12 -6.15 21.93
CA PRO A 609 -6.68 -7.48 22.17
C PRO A 609 -6.73 -7.90 23.66
N GLU A 610 -5.98 -7.23 24.53
CA GLU A 610 -6.02 -7.48 25.97
C GLU A 610 -6.95 -6.54 26.74
N HIS A 611 -6.99 -5.26 26.35
CA HIS A 611 -7.67 -4.22 27.12
C HIS A 611 -9.09 -3.95 26.59
N ASP A 612 -9.31 -4.15 25.30
CA ASP A 612 -10.54 -3.77 24.59
C ASP A 612 -11.31 -4.99 24.05
N ARG A 613 -11.21 -6.13 24.73
CA ARG A 613 -11.83 -7.41 24.30
C ARG A 613 -13.32 -7.29 24.00
N ASP A 614 -14.07 -6.57 24.84
CA ASP A 614 -15.50 -6.39 24.65
C ASP A 614 -15.81 -5.52 23.42
N LEU A 615 -15.01 -4.48 23.17
CA LEU A 615 -15.12 -3.65 21.98
C LEU A 615 -14.82 -4.47 20.72
N LEU A 616 -13.72 -5.22 20.70
CA LEU A 616 -13.33 -6.06 19.57
C LEU A 616 -14.39 -7.12 19.26
N ARG A 617 -14.95 -7.75 20.30
CA ARG A 617 -16.06 -8.69 20.15
C ARG A 617 -17.30 -8.01 19.57
N ALA A 618 -17.65 -6.84 20.09
CA ALA A 618 -18.81 -6.09 19.62
C ALA A 618 -18.66 -5.59 18.17
N LEU A 619 -17.44 -5.28 17.73
CA LEU A 619 -17.15 -4.89 16.34
C LEU A 619 -17.06 -6.09 15.37
N SER A 620 -16.90 -7.32 15.87
CA SER A 620 -16.71 -8.50 15.03
C SER A 620 -18.00 -8.91 14.30
N PRO A 621 -18.02 -9.03 12.96
CA PRO A 621 -19.17 -9.57 12.20
C PRO A 621 -19.71 -10.90 12.72
N MET A 622 -18.82 -11.79 13.18
CA MET A 622 -19.18 -13.08 13.75
C MET A 622 -20.05 -12.98 15.02
N SER A 623 -20.00 -11.86 15.76
CA SER A 623 -20.86 -11.64 16.92
C SER A 623 -22.34 -11.44 16.56
N ARG A 624 -22.63 -11.11 15.30
CA ARG A 624 -23.99 -10.87 14.78
C ARG A 624 -24.32 -11.73 13.56
N VAL A 625 -23.58 -12.80 13.30
CA VAL A 625 -23.78 -13.65 12.11
C VAL A 625 -25.20 -14.24 12.02
N ASP A 626 -25.93 -14.36 13.14
CA ASP A 626 -27.35 -14.73 13.17
C ASP A 626 -28.29 -13.74 12.46
N ALA A 627 -27.85 -12.50 12.26
CA ALA A 627 -28.58 -11.49 11.51
C ALA A 627 -28.34 -11.59 10.00
N LEU A 628 -27.36 -12.37 9.53
CA LEU A 628 -27.06 -12.51 8.10
C LEU A 628 -28.29 -13.05 7.34
N ARG A 629 -28.65 -12.40 6.23
CA ARG A 629 -29.78 -12.80 5.36
C ARG A 629 -29.40 -12.96 3.88
N ALA A 630 -28.29 -12.37 3.47
CA ALA A 630 -27.88 -12.33 2.07
C ALA A 630 -26.86 -13.43 1.74
N PRO A 631 -26.84 -13.93 0.49
CA PRO A 631 -25.73 -14.72 -0.03
C PRO A 631 -24.39 -13.99 0.07
N VAL A 632 -23.30 -14.73 0.24
CA VAL A 632 -21.94 -14.17 0.29
C VAL A 632 -20.91 -14.97 -0.51
N LEU A 633 -20.09 -14.27 -1.30
CA LEU A 633 -18.86 -14.81 -1.86
C LEU A 633 -17.68 -14.26 -1.05
N ALA A 634 -16.88 -15.15 -0.47
CA ALA A 634 -15.58 -14.80 0.07
C ALA A 634 -14.48 -15.10 -0.96
N VAL A 635 -13.45 -14.24 -1.01
CA VAL A 635 -12.26 -14.44 -1.85
C VAL A 635 -11.03 -14.22 -0.98
N HIS A 636 -10.04 -15.12 -1.07
CA HIS A 636 -8.87 -15.07 -0.21
C HIS A 636 -7.61 -15.61 -0.90
N GLY A 637 -6.44 -15.06 -0.59
CA GLY A 637 -5.15 -15.63 -0.98
C GLY A 637 -4.74 -16.78 -0.06
N GLU A 638 -4.18 -17.85 -0.60
CA GLU A 638 -3.77 -19.03 0.20
C GLU A 638 -2.70 -18.71 1.26
N HIS A 639 -1.81 -17.74 0.98
CA HIS A 639 -0.66 -17.40 1.81
C HIS A 639 -0.81 -16.02 2.47
N ASP A 640 -2.04 -15.54 2.65
CA ASP A 640 -2.29 -14.27 3.32
C ASP A 640 -1.93 -14.36 4.81
N THR A 641 -0.83 -13.70 5.19
CA THR A 641 -0.41 -13.56 6.60
C THR A 641 -0.88 -12.26 7.23
N ASN A 642 -1.47 -11.35 6.43
CA ASN A 642 -2.02 -10.10 6.90
C ASN A 642 -3.41 -10.34 7.51
N VAL A 643 -4.33 -10.90 6.73
CA VAL A 643 -5.60 -11.42 7.24
C VAL A 643 -5.58 -12.93 7.00
N PRO A 644 -5.59 -13.77 8.05
CA PRO A 644 -5.54 -15.22 7.85
C PRO A 644 -6.75 -15.75 7.05
N PRO A 645 -6.58 -16.73 6.13
CA PRO A 645 -7.67 -17.31 5.35
C PRO A 645 -8.82 -17.88 6.19
N GLY A 646 -8.52 -18.32 7.41
CA GLY A 646 -9.49 -18.79 8.39
C GLY A 646 -10.63 -17.79 8.66
N GLU A 647 -10.37 -16.49 8.52
CA GLU A 647 -11.39 -15.44 8.65
C GLU A 647 -12.51 -15.56 7.60
N SER A 648 -12.16 -15.87 6.36
CA SER A 648 -13.15 -16.09 5.30
C SER A 648 -13.82 -17.45 5.42
N GLU A 649 -13.06 -18.50 5.78
CA GLU A 649 -13.58 -19.84 5.98
C GLU A 649 -14.65 -19.89 7.08
N GLN A 650 -14.40 -19.24 8.22
CA GLN A 650 -15.34 -19.26 9.34
C GLN A 650 -16.67 -18.56 9.02
N PHE A 651 -16.63 -17.44 8.30
CA PHE A 651 -17.82 -16.69 7.92
C PHE A 651 -18.66 -17.46 6.89
N VAL A 652 -18.01 -18.03 5.86
CA VAL A 652 -18.68 -18.88 4.85
C VAL A 652 -19.29 -20.12 5.48
N ARG A 653 -18.59 -20.79 6.40
CA ARG A 653 -19.13 -21.93 7.15
C ARG A 653 -20.36 -21.53 7.95
N ALA A 654 -20.27 -20.44 8.71
CA ALA A 654 -21.38 -19.95 9.53
C ALA A 654 -22.61 -19.53 8.70
N ALA A 655 -22.41 -18.96 7.50
CA ALA A 655 -23.47 -18.66 6.56
C ALA A 655 -24.15 -19.93 6.03
N ARG A 656 -23.37 -20.96 5.64
CA ARG A 656 -23.88 -22.25 5.15
C ARG A 656 -24.67 -23.01 6.21
N GLU A 657 -24.20 -23.01 7.46
CA GLU A 657 -24.90 -23.63 8.59
C GLU A 657 -26.28 -22.98 8.85
N ARG A 658 -26.47 -21.74 8.40
CA ARG A 658 -27.74 -21.00 8.44
C ARG A 658 -28.59 -21.20 7.17
N GLY A 659 -28.17 -22.07 6.26
CA GLY A 659 -28.88 -22.39 5.02
C GLY A 659 -28.77 -21.30 3.94
N LEU A 660 -27.82 -20.37 4.06
CA LEU A 660 -27.57 -19.34 3.06
C LEU A 660 -26.61 -19.84 1.98
N GLU A 661 -26.78 -19.35 0.75
CA GLU A 661 -25.80 -19.58 -0.31
C GLU A 661 -24.50 -18.83 0.03
N ALA A 662 -23.41 -19.56 0.24
CA ALA A 662 -22.10 -18.96 0.46
C ALA A 662 -20.98 -19.75 -0.24
N GLN A 663 -20.04 -19.03 -0.85
CA GLN A 663 -18.93 -19.59 -1.63
C GLN A 663 -17.59 -19.01 -1.14
N LEU A 664 -16.51 -19.79 -1.28
CA LEU A 664 -15.15 -19.34 -1.01
C LEU A 664 -14.29 -19.61 -2.24
N LEU A 665 -13.69 -18.57 -2.81
CA LEU A 665 -12.65 -18.65 -3.81
C LEU A 665 -11.29 -18.47 -3.14
N LEU A 666 -10.56 -19.58 -2.96
CA LEU A 666 -9.18 -19.55 -2.48
C LEU A 666 -8.23 -19.46 -3.69
N LEU A 667 -7.47 -18.38 -3.77
CA LEU A 667 -6.49 -18.13 -4.83
C LEU A 667 -5.14 -18.72 -4.42
N ARG A 668 -4.72 -19.75 -5.17
CA ARG A 668 -3.44 -20.44 -4.97
C ARG A 668 -2.26 -19.52 -5.26
N ASP A 669 -1.20 -19.66 -4.49
CA ASP A 669 0.06 -18.90 -4.64
C ASP A 669 -0.14 -17.37 -4.61
N GLU A 670 -1.13 -16.88 -3.86
CA GLU A 670 -1.36 -15.46 -3.60
C GLU A 670 -1.30 -15.18 -2.09
N GLY A 671 -0.82 -14.00 -1.74
CA GLY A 671 -0.90 -13.46 -0.37
C GLY A 671 -2.09 -12.52 -0.20
N HIS A 672 -1.91 -11.50 0.64
CA HIS A 672 -2.92 -10.45 0.82
C HIS A 672 -3.23 -9.71 -0.48
N ASP A 673 -2.21 -9.46 -1.31
CA ASP A 673 -2.30 -8.90 -2.66
C ASP A 673 -2.32 -9.97 -3.75
N PHE A 674 -3.21 -9.81 -4.73
CA PHE A 674 -3.32 -10.71 -5.88
C PHE A 674 -2.39 -10.25 -7.02
N ARG A 675 -1.20 -10.84 -7.09
CA ARG A 675 -0.10 -10.42 -7.97
C ARG A 675 -0.04 -11.19 -9.29
N ARG A 676 -0.66 -12.36 -9.42
CA ARG A 676 -0.63 -13.13 -10.67
C ARG A 676 -1.78 -12.73 -11.60
N ALA A 677 -1.48 -12.53 -12.88
CA ALA A 677 -2.47 -12.07 -13.86
C ALA A 677 -3.67 -13.02 -14.01
N ASP A 678 -3.44 -14.34 -13.97
CA ASP A 678 -4.50 -15.35 -14.07
C ASP A 678 -5.43 -15.36 -12.85
N ASN A 679 -4.87 -15.26 -11.64
CA ASN A 679 -5.65 -15.18 -10.41
C ASN A 679 -6.45 -13.88 -10.34
N ARG A 680 -5.86 -12.74 -10.72
CA ARG A 680 -6.62 -11.47 -10.85
C ARG A 680 -7.77 -11.59 -11.84
N ARG A 681 -7.56 -12.27 -12.98
CA ARG A 681 -8.62 -12.53 -13.98
C ARG A 681 -9.70 -13.46 -13.43
N LEU A 682 -9.32 -14.52 -12.71
CA LEU A 682 -10.25 -15.47 -12.09
C LEU A 682 -11.12 -14.75 -11.06
N PHE A 683 -10.50 -14.02 -10.12
CA PHE A 683 -11.18 -13.23 -9.11
C PHE A 683 -12.24 -12.30 -9.71
N ARG A 684 -11.85 -11.42 -10.65
CA ARG A 684 -12.77 -10.44 -11.24
C ARG A 684 -13.96 -11.10 -11.91
N ARG A 685 -13.73 -12.15 -12.71
CA ARG A 685 -14.80 -12.87 -13.39
C ARG A 685 -15.73 -13.56 -12.41
N THR A 686 -15.20 -14.25 -11.40
CA THR A 686 -16.03 -14.92 -10.39
C THR A 686 -16.86 -13.92 -9.58
N ALA A 687 -16.28 -12.77 -9.19
CA ALA A 687 -17.01 -11.70 -8.52
C ALA A 687 -18.10 -11.11 -9.43
N GLY A 688 -17.79 -10.85 -10.70
CA GLY A 688 -18.75 -10.37 -11.70
C GLY A 688 -19.90 -11.34 -11.92
N ASP A 689 -19.61 -12.63 -12.12
CA ASP A 689 -20.62 -13.69 -12.32
C ASP A 689 -21.55 -13.84 -11.10
N TRP A 690 -20.99 -13.70 -9.90
CA TRP A 690 -21.74 -13.73 -8.65
C TRP A 690 -22.69 -12.53 -8.54
N LEU A 691 -22.16 -11.32 -8.73
CA LEU A 691 -22.92 -10.08 -8.61
C LEU A 691 -24.03 -10.00 -9.68
N GLU A 692 -23.73 -10.33 -10.93
CA GLU A 692 -24.70 -10.35 -12.02
C GLU A 692 -25.86 -11.32 -11.73
N ARG A 693 -25.56 -12.55 -11.30
CA ARG A 693 -26.59 -13.54 -10.95
C ARG A 693 -27.51 -13.05 -9.83
N HIS A 694 -26.94 -12.46 -8.79
CA HIS A 694 -27.72 -12.00 -7.65
C HIS A 694 -28.39 -10.65 -7.87
N LEU A 695 -28.04 -9.89 -8.91
CA LEU A 695 -28.64 -8.59 -9.21
C LEU A 695 -29.56 -8.59 -10.45
N ALA A 696 -29.74 -9.74 -11.11
CA ALA A 696 -30.49 -9.87 -12.36
C ALA A 696 -31.99 -9.53 -12.29
N ASP A 697 -32.63 -9.64 -11.11
CA ASP A 697 -34.10 -9.50 -10.95
C ASP A 697 -34.56 -8.37 -10.02
#